data_AF-A0A970L3N1-F1
#
_entry.id   AF-A0A970L3N1-F1
#
_cell.length_a   1.000
_cell.length_b   1.000
_cell.length_c   1.000
_cell.angle_alpha   90.00
_cell.angle_beta   90.00
_cell.angle_gamma   90.00
#
_symmetry.space_group_name_H-M   'P 1'
#
loop_
_entity.id
_entity.type
_entity.pdbx_description
1 polymer ?
#
loop_
_entity_poly.entity_id
_entity_poly.type
_entity_poly.pdbx_seq_one_letter_code
_entity_poly.pdbx_strand_id
1 'polypeptide(L)'
;MRADAARGLSLVWERRRVVCPDISNPPVYCPGRGIFYTDDGIRFHVEQLQKAVTGTFHWPLIRTLQAARQFTAVLSNMELEGEVLVASLVQALWHEPASPVRRELARTISSYVKQNTGKAASVLVQAMQQAGDLPDPDLAERLVQLVLPLSSRSSTEALVWIDAFARLGSPAAVPALAYLTQHPAFIVASRAGQAAAGLVGERAVVEHLITGLMSQHELVRWACIQGIATPVYAEVGQVAETLGPLEPVQDAAIARLTALLADPSPSVRRAAAWALAGLAGSGAPVPVDTLLSALNDAGLPEDVRAHVARTLARIDREALDRIEGGDRLSRLHQRVAVYRSGTEGYHTFRIPAVVVTTQGTLLAFAEGRRLSASDTGDIDVVLKRSTDGGRTWGPLQVVWDSGPHTSGNPTPVVDRNTGRIWLFMSHNLGYHCAGGDSECRRSIWVTYSDDDGLTWAEPRDISSDVQSPGTGWDATGPGIGIQLRHGPNPGRLVIPLFWRVVYSDDGGATWQQGGRHQDANESQVVELSDGRLLRNDRPAAWTPANAIYSRRVLAISEDQGLTWQPNRYAWELVTPYVQGSIVRYAPADAGGPEGKVLLFANPDHETERVNMSVWASLDDGETWPYKRSLFSGPSAYSSLAVLPDGTVGILFEGGSGRPYENLYWTTFSLDWVLSDSARPGFFGG
;
A
#
# COMPACT_ATOMS: atom_id res chain seq x y z
N MET A 1 -21.78 47.15 -51.94
CA MET A 1 -21.68 48.57 -52.35
C MET A 1 -20.22 48.98 -52.32
N ARG A 2 -19.70 49.59 -53.39
CA ARG A 2 -18.50 50.45 -53.34
C ARG A 2 -18.90 51.78 -53.94
N ALA A 3 -18.57 52.88 -53.28
CA ALA A 3 -18.58 54.22 -53.87
C ALA A 3 -17.13 54.65 -54.02
N ASP A 4 -16.74 54.93 -55.26
CA ASP A 4 -15.49 55.56 -55.67
C ASP A 4 -15.76 57.06 -55.87
N ALA A 5 -14.93 57.91 -55.26
CA ALA A 5 -15.21 59.31 -54.97
C ALA A 5 -14.73 60.27 -56.06
N ALA A 6 -14.98 59.95 -57.34
CA ALA A 6 -14.50 60.81 -58.44
C ALA A 6 -15.58 61.39 -59.35
N ARG A 7 -16.72 60.74 -59.63
CA ARG A 7 -17.75 61.29 -60.55
C ARG A 7 -19.14 60.68 -60.30
N GLY A 8 -20.05 61.42 -59.65
CA GLY A 8 -21.52 61.28 -59.71
C GLY A 8 -22.15 59.90 -59.43
N LEU A 9 -22.97 59.79 -58.36
CA LEU A 9 -23.74 58.59 -58.01
C LEU A 9 -24.68 58.14 -59.15
N SER A 10 -24.39 57.00 -59.78
CA SER A 10 -25.35 56.22 -60.55
C SER A 10 -25.47 54.82 -59.94
N LEU A 11 -26.70 54.43 -59.57
CA LEU A 11 -27.05 53.11 -59.03
C LEU A 11 -27.24 52.13 -60.19
N VAL A 12 -26.34 51.16 -60.33
CA VAL A 12 -26.55 49.98 -61.19
C VAL A 12 -26.81 48.77 -60.30
N TRP A 13 -27.99 48.15 -60.43
CA TRP A 13 -28.30 46.88 -59.78
C TRP A 13 -27.73 45.71 -60.60
N GLU A 14 -26.65 45.10 -60.14
CA GLU A 14 -26.20 43.80 -60.65
C GLU A 14 -26.92 42.67 -59.89
N ARG A 15 -27.82 41.93 -60.56
CA ARG A 15 -28.27 40.63 -60.06
C ARG A 15 -27.12 39.63 -60.21
N ARG A 16 -26.39 39.33 -59.14
CA ARG A 16 -25.49 38.16 -59.10
C ARG A 16 -26.32 36.89 -59.32
N ARG A 17 -26.20 36.25 -60.48
CA ARG A 17 -26.67 34.87 -60.67
C ARG A 17 -25.82 33.96 -59.80
N VAL A 18 -26.46 33.25 -58.87
CA VAL A 18 -25.82 32.17 -58.12
C VAL A 18 -25.48 31.05 -59.11
N VAL A 19 -24.19 30.80 -59.35
CA VAL A 19 -23.71 29.73 -60.22
C VAL A 19 -23.63 28.45 -59.40
N CYS A 20 -24.54 27.51 -59.63
CA CYS A 20 -24.43 26.14 -59.15
C CYS A 20 -23.80 25.27 -60.25
N PRO A 21 -23.08 24.19 -59.90
CA PRO A 21 -22.74 23.14 -60.85
C PRO A 21 -24.02 22.53 -61.46
N ASP A 22 -23.90 21.86 -62.60
CA ASP A 22 -25.05 21.22 -63.24
C ASP A 22 -25.71 20.20 -62.30
N ILE A 23 -26.93 20.50 -61.88
CA ILE A 23 -27.71 19.69 -60.93
C ILE A 23 -28.48 18.56 -61.62
N SER A 24 -28.36 18.41 -62.94
CA SER A 24 -29.04 17.36 -63.70
C SER A 24 -28.49 15.96 -63.46
N ASN A 25 -27.30 15.84 -62.85
CA ASN A 25 -26.67 14.57 -62.51
C ASN A 25 -26.17 14.57 -61.06
N PRO A 26 -27.07 14.43 -60.06
CA PRO A 26 -26.68 14.24 -58.67
C PRO A 26 -25.76 13.00 -58.49
N PRO A 27 -24.98 12.93 -57.39
CA PRO A 27 -25.01 13.84 -56.24
C PRO A 27 -24.08 15.05 -56.40
N VAL A 28 -24.57 16.27 -56.15
CA VAL A 28 -23.86 17.54 -56.38
C VAL A 28 -24.11 18.57 -55.29
N TYR A 29 -23.05 19.23 -54.81
CA TYR A 29 -23.15 20.38 -53.90
C TYR A 29 -23.22 21.72 -54.66
N CYS A 30 -24.16 22.61 -54.29
CA CYS A 30 -24.15 24.01 -54.75
C CYS A 30 -23.65 24.96 -53.65
N PRO A 31 -22.41 25.48 -53.75
CA PRO A 31 -21.82 26.35 -52.73
C PRO A 31 -22.60 27.66 -52.56
N GLY A 32 -23.02 28.28 -53.66
CA GLY A 32 -23.73 29.56 -53.61
C GLY A 32 -25.17 29.48 -53.06
N ARG A 33 -25.69 28.27 -52.82
CA ARG A 33 -26.99 28.04 -52.17
C ARG A 33 -26.89 27.29 -50.84
N GLY A 34 -25.74 26.73 -50.48
CA GLY A 34 -25.59 25.91 -49.28
C GLY A 34 -26.46 24.65 -49.27
N ILE A 35 -26.73 24.07 -50.44
CA ILE A 35 -27.63 22.90 -50.60
C ILE A 35 -26.91 21.76 -51.30
N PHE A 36 -27.04 20.55 -50.76
CA PHE A 36 -26.60 19.29 -51.37
C PHE A 36 -27.78 18.58 -52.03
N TYR A 37 -27.60 18.11 -53.26
CA TYR A 37 -28.59 17.38 -54.05
C TYR A 37 -28.19 15.91 -54.16
N THR A 38 -29.07 14.99 -53.80
CA THR A 38 -28.86 13.53 -53.89
C THR A 38 -29.61 12.89 -55.06
N ASP A 39 -29.27 11.64 -55.39
CA ASP A 39 -29.77 10.88 -56.55
C ASP A 39 -31.29 10.63 -56.49
N ASP A 40 -31.80 10.53 -55.28
CA ASP A 40 -33.18 10.36 -54.87
C ASP A 40 -33.96 11.69 -54.77
N GLY A 41 -33.35 12.80 -55.19
CA GLY A 41 -34.00 14.12 -55.27
C GLY A 41 -34.13 14.84 -53.92
N ILE A 42 -33.55 14.29 -52.85
CA ILE A 42 -33.57 14.89 -51.51
C ILE A 42 -32.56 16.05 -51.46
N ARG A 43 -32.96 17.14 -50.81
CA ARG A 43 -32.16 18.36 -50.66
C ARG A 43 -31.81 18.55 -49.20
N PHE A 44 -30.52 18.60 -48.89
CA PHE A 44 -30.05 18.91 -47.54
C PHE A 44 -29.47 20.32 -47.52
N HIS A 45 -29.88 21.13 -46.55
CA HIS A 45 -29.17 22.38 -46.26
C HIS A 45 -27.86 22.06 -45.52
N VAL A 46 -26.81 22.86 -45.68
CA VAL A 46 -25.52 22.68 -44.97
C VAL A 46 -25.70 22.55 -43.46
N GLU A 47 -26.68 23.26 -42.88
CA GLU A 47 -27.03 23.16 -41.45
C GLU A 47 -27.62 21.79 -41.04
N GLN A 48 -28.30 21.09 -41.96
CA GLN A 48 -28.76 19.72 -41.74
C GLN A 48 -27.63 18.71 -41.87
N LEU A 49 -26.68 18.95 -42.78
CA LEU A 49 -25.41 18.22 -42.87
C LEU A 49 -24.57 18.39 -41.59
N GLN A 50 -24.51 19.60 -41.04
CA GLN A 50 -23.85 19.88 -39.77
C GLN A 50 -24.48 19.12 -38.59
N LYS A 51 -25.82 19.00 -38.54
CA LYS A 51 -26.51 18.20 -37.52
C LYS A 51 -26.34 16.69 -37.73
N ALA A 52 -26.27 16.21 -38.97
CA ALA A 52 -26.05 14.79 -39.28
C ALA A 52 -24.62 14.30 -38.94
N VAL A 53 -23.63 15.19 -39.01
CA VAL A 53 -22.24 14.88 -38.61
C VAL A 53 -22.05 14.94 -37.09
N THR A 54 -22.81 15.77 -36.38
CA THR A 54 -22.64 15.99 -34.93
C THR A 54 -23.62 15.24 -34.03
N GLY A 55 -24.80 14.82 -34.53
CA GLY A 55 -25.88 14.28 -33.70
C GLY A 55 -26.11 12.76 -33.78
N THR A 56 -25.95 12.15 -34.96
CA THR A 56 -26.10 10.70 -35.17
C THR A 56 -25.51 10.34 -36.54
N PHE A 57 -24.37 9.65 -36.54
CA PHE A 57 -23.63 9.25 -37.75
C PHE A 57 -24.53 8.58 -38.81
N HIS A 58 -24.83 9.27 -39.91
CA HIS A 58 -25.53 8.67 -41.04
C HIS A 58 -24.52 8.22 -42.13
N TRP A 59 -23.94 7.03 -41.90
CA TRP A 59 -22.92 6.40 -42.77
C TRP A 59 -23.26 6.32 -44.28
N PRO A 60 -24.52 6.15 -44.70
CA PRO A 60 -24.87 6.18 -46.12
C PRO A 60 -24.51 7.52 -46.78
N LEU A 61 -24.74 8.65 -46.10
CA LEU A 61 -24.46 10.00 -46.60
C LEU A 61 -22.95 10.24 -46.76
N ILE A 62 -22.14 9.76 -45.82
CA ILE A 62 -20.67 9.86 -45.87
C ILE A 62 -20.12 9.06 -47.06
N ARG A 63 -20.62 7.84 -47.30
CA ARG A 63 -20.20 7.03 -48.46
C ARG A 63 -20.56 7.69 -49.78
N THR A 64 -21.71 8.36 -49.87
CA THR A 64 -22.11 9.14 -51.06
C THR A 64 -21.19 10.36 -51.28
N LEU A 65 -20.81 11.08 -50.22
CA LEU A 65 -19.88 12.21 -50.30
C LEU A 65 -18.44 11.78 -50.66
N GLN A 66 -18.02 10.59 -50.20
CA GLN A 66 -16.74 9.97 -50.57
C GLN A 66 -16.73 9.51 -52.03
N ALA A 67 -17.81 8.88 -52.51
CA ALA A 67 -17.94 8.44 -53.90
C ALA A 67 -17.89 9.60 -54.90
N ALA A 68 -18.40 10.77 -54.52
CA ALA A 68 -18.41 11.98 -55.35
C ALA A 68 -17.05 12.73 -55.42
N ARG A 69 -16.02 12.33 -54.67
CA ARG A 69 -14.75 13.10 -54.47
C ARG A 69 -14.95 14.56 -54.02
N GLN A 70 -16.11 14.91 -53.47
CA GLN A 70 -16.42 16.27 -53.00
C GLN A 70 -16.24 16.46 -51.49
N PHE A 71 -15.86 15.40 -50.78
CA PHE A 71 -15.65 15.39 -49.32
C PHE A 71 -14.72 16.52 -48.84
N THR A 72 -13.63 16.79 -49.57
CA THR A 72 -12.64 17.83 -49.23
C THR A 72 -13.18 19.25 -49.41
N ALA A 73 -14.02 19.48 -50.43
CA ALA A 73 -14.61 20.79 -50.70
C ALA A 73 -15.71 21.15 -49.69
N VAL A 74 -16.40 20.13 -49.16
CA VAL A 74 -17.39 20.27 -48.08
C VAL A 74 -16.69 20.62 -46.77
N LEU A 75 -15.61 19.90 -46.41
CA LEU A 75 -14.82 20.18 -45.21
C LEU A 75 -14.18 21.57 -45.21
N SER A 76 -13.74 22.07 -46.38
CA SER A 76 -13.07 23.37 -46.52
C SER A 76 -14.01 24.57 -46.37
N ASN A 77 -15.34 24.37 -46.42
CA ASN A 77 -16.36 25.43 -46.33
C ASN A 77 -17.26 25.30 -45.09
N MET A 78 -16.97 24.34 -44.19
CA MET A 78 -17.68 24.21 -42.92
C MET A 78 -17.04 25.11 -41.87
N GLU A 79 -17.77 26.10 -41.37
CA GLU A 79 -17.43 26.78 -40.11
C GLU A 79 -17.76 25.83 -38.95
N LEU A 80 -16.78 25.02 -38.56
CA LEU A 80 -16.86 24.18 -37.36
C LEU A 80 -15.79 24.62 -36.37
N GLU A 81 -16.21 24.79 -35.11
CA GLU A 81 -15.28 25.01 -34.01
C GLU A 81 -14.40 23.76 -33.79
N GLY A 82 -13.11 24.01 -33.58
CA GLY A 82 -12.00 23.08 -33.85
C GLY A 82 -11.96 21.74 -33.10
N GLU A 83 -12.69 21.57 -32.00
CA GLU A 83 -12.59 20.38 -31.16
C GLU A 83 -13.42 19.20 -31.72
N VAL A 84 -14.59 19.49 -32.28
CA VAL A 84 -15.50 18.48 -32.82
C VAL A 84 -14.97 17.90 -34.14
N LEU A 85 -14.28 18.73 -34.94
CA LEU A 85 -13.72 18.32 -36.23
C LEU A 85 -12.56 17.32 -36.08
N VAL A 86 -11.63 17.57 -35.16
CA VAL A 86 -10.47 16.69 -34.96
C VAL A 86 -10.88 15.35 -34.37
N ALA A 87 -11.77 15.34 -33.36
CA ALA A 87 -12.31 14.09 -32.81
C ALA A 87 -12.99 13.25 -33.90
N SER A 88 -13.75 13.89 -34.79
CA SER A 88 -14.43 13.24 -35.91
C SER A 88 -13.46 12.72 -36.97
N LEU A 89 -12.38 13.46 -37.28
CA LEU A 89 -11.35 13.03 -38.22
C LEU A 89 -10.52 11.86 -37.66
N VAL A 90 -10.26 11.85 -36.35
CA VAL A 90 -9.58 10.75 -35.67
C VAL A 90 -10.46 9.50 -35.64
N GLN A 91 -11.76 9.63 -35.35
CA GLN A 91 -12.71 8.51 -35.48
C GLN A 91 -12.86 8.01 -36.93
N ALA A 92 -12.80 8.91 -37.92
CA ALA A 92 -12.81 8.50 -39.32
C ALA A 92 -11.53 7.75 -39.70
N LEU A 93 -10.36 8.22 -39.25
CA LEU A 93 -9.08 7.52 -39.43
C LEU A 93 -9.09 6.13 -38.77
N TRP A 94 -9.79 6.01 -37.63
CA TRP A 94 -9.94 4.78 -36.84
C TRP A 94 -10.74 3.67 -37.56
N HIS A 95 -11.81 4.05 -38.27
CA HIS A 95 -12.70 3.08 -38.93
C HIS A 95 -12.39 2.88 -40.43
N GLU A 96 -11.41 3.61 -40.97
CA GLU A 96 -11.02 3.52 -42.38
C GLU A 96 -9.94 2.45 -42.58
N PRO A 97 -10.21 1.36 -43.33
CA PRO A 97 -9.21 0.35 -43.64
C PRO A 97 -8.07 0.96 -44.45
N ALA A 98 -6.94 0.24 -44.58
CA ALA A 98 -5.74 0.75 -45.26
C ALA A 98 -6.02 1.20 -46.70
N SER A 99 -6.28 2.50 -46.88
CA SER A 99 -6.73 3.10 -48.13
C SER A 99 -6.01 4.43 -48.40
N PRO A 100 -6.05 4.95 -49.64
CA PRO A 100 -5.58 6.30 -49.94
C PRO A 100 -6.27 7.38 -49.10
N VAL A 101 -7.52 7.14 -48.67
CA VAL A 101 -8.31 8.03 -47.79
C VAL A 101 -7.69 8.09 -46.40
N ARG A 102 -7.25 6.95 -45.85
CA ARG A 102 -6.54 6.88 -44.56
C ARG A 102 -5.27 7.76 -44.55
N ARG A 103 -4.50 7.78 -45.66
CA ARG A 103 -3.29 8.62 -45.78
C ARG A 103 -3.60 10.11 -45.83
N GLU A 104 -4.70 10.50 -46.46
CA GLU A 104 -5.11 11.90 -46.55
C GLU A 104 -5.68 12.41 -45.23
N LEU A 105 -6.45 11.58 -44.52
CA LEU A 105 -6.92 11.85 -43.16
C LEU A 105 -5.74 12.09 -42.21
N ALA A 106 -4.72 11.24 -42.25
CA ALA A 106 -3.52 11.39 -41.43
C ALA A 106 -2.74 12.68 -41.74
N ARG A 107 -2.60 13.07 -43.02
CA ARG A 107 -1.96 14.36 -43.39
C ARG A 107 -2.77 15.56 -42.93
N THR A 108 -4.10 15.50 -43.06
CA THR A 108 -5.01 16.58 -42.66
C THR A 108 -4.96 16.80 -41.15
N ILE A 109 -5.00 15.72 -40.36
CA ILE A 109 -4.83 15.77 -38.91
C ILE A 109 -3.45 16.34 -38.56
N SER A 110 -2.37 15.87 -39.20
CA SER A 110 -1.01 16.39 -38.97
C SER A 110 -0.88 17.89 -39.25
N SER A 111 -1.46 18.38 -40.34
CA SER A 111 -1.46 19.80 -40.70
C SER A 111 -2.24 20.64 -39.68
N TYR A 112 -3.40 20.16 -39.24
CA TYR A 112 -4.24 20.84 -38.25
C TYR A 112 -3.56 20.94 -36.87
N VAL A 113 -2.97 19.83 -36.41
CA VAL A 113 -2.25 19.75 -35.12
C VAL A 113 -1.04 20.67 -35.09
N LYS A 114 -0.32 20.81 -36.20
CA LYS A 114 0.80 21.78 -36.33
C LYS A 114 0.37 23.23 -36.20
N GLN A 115 -0.87 23.56 -36.57
CA GLN A 115 -1.40 24.93 -36.57
C GLN A 115 -2.09 25.32 -35.25
N ASN A 116 -2.55 24.34 -34.44
CA ASN A 116 -3.41 24.58 -33.27
C ASN A 116 -2.99 23.73 -32.04
N THR A 117 -1.75 23.89 -31.57
CA THR A 117 -1.05 22.94 -30.68
C THR A 117 -1.73 22.64 -29.33
N GLY A 118 -2.20 23.65 -28.60
CA GLY A 118 -2.76 23.45 -27.25
C GLY A 118 -4.16 22.81 -27.22
N LYS A 119 -5.02 23.16 -28.18
CA LYS A 119 -6.39 22.61 -28.30
C LYS A 119 -6.43 21.29 -29.07
N ALA A 120 -5.52 21.09 -30.03
CA ALA A 120 -5.45 19.82 -30.75
C ALA A 120 -4.93 18.67 -29.89
N ALA A 121 -4.03 18.96 -28.93
CA ALA A 121 -3.52 17.97 -27.99
C ALA A 121 -4.59 17.44 -27.03
N SER A 122 -5.43 18.31 -26.44
CA SER A 122 -6.52 17.90 -25.54
C SER A 122 -7.56 17.03 -26.25
N VAL A 123 -7.86 17.35 -27.51
CA VAL A 123 -8.82 16.62 -28.34
C VAL A 123 -8.27 15.27 -28.79
N LEU A 124 -6.99 15.18 -29.15
CA LEU A 124 -6.33 13.91 -29.44
C LEU A 124 -6.32 13.00 -28.22
N VAL A 125 -6.05 13.54 -27.04
CA VAL A 125 -6.04 12.79 -25.77
C VAL A 125 -7.44 12.31 -25.40
N GLN A 126 -8.48 13.15 -25.54
CA GLN A 126 -9.88 12.72 -25.36
C GLN A 126 -10.29 11.64 -26.36
N ALA A 127 -9.88 11.76 -27.62
CA ALA A 127 -10.16 10.75 -28.64
C ALA A 127 -9.46 9.42 -28.33
N MET A 128 -8.22 9.46 -27.83
CA MET A 128 -7.48 8.28 -27.38
C MET A 128 -8.09 7.65 -26.11
N GLN A 129 -8.58 8.47 -25.18
CA GLN A 129 -9.23 8.03 -23.94
C GLN A 129 -10.59 7.36 -24.17
N GLN A 130 -11.37 7.83 -25.15
CA GLN A 130 -12.67 7.27 -25.49
C GLN A 130 -12.57 5.92 -26.23
N ALA A 131 -11.41 5.62 -26.81
CA ALA A 131 -11.26 4.46 -27.70
C ALA A 131 -10.99 3.13 -26.97
N GLY A 132 -10.67 3.16 -25.67
CA GLY A 132 -10.68 1.99 -24.78
C GLY A 132 -9.58 0.96 -24.98
N ASP A 133 -9.20 0.64 -26.22
CA ASP A 133 -8.07 -0.23 -26.61
C ASP A 133 -7.71 0.03 -28.09
N LEU A 134 -6.41 0.12 -28.43
CA LEU A 134 -5.95 0.23 -29.81
C LEU A 134 -5.83 -1.17 -30.44
N PRO A 135 -6.57 -1.49 -31.52
CA PRO A 135 -6.45 -2.79 -32.19
C PRO A 135 -5.25 -2.91 -33.15
N ASP A 136 -4.52 -1.81 -33.42
CA ASP A 136 -3.47 -1.74 -34.46
C ASP A 136 -2.15 -1.12 -33.92
N PRO A 137 -1.08 -1.93 -33.73
CA PRO A 137 0.24 -1.46 -33.28
C PRO A 137 0.91 -0.42 -34.21
N ASP A 138 0.69 -0.51 -35.53
CA ASP A 138 1.28 0.43 -36.50
C ASP A 138 0.68 1.83 -36.37
N LEU A 139 -0.55 1.92 -35.88
CA LEU A 139 -1.24 3.18 -35.61
C LEU A 139 -0.71 3.86 -34.35
N ALA A 140 -0.43 3.09 -33.30
CA ALA A 140 0.17 3.58 -32.06
C ALA A 140 1.55 4.21 -32.31
N GLU A 141 2.40 3.53 -33.08
CA GLU A 141 3.74 3.99 -33.42
C GLU A 141 3.73 5.31 -34.22
N ARG A 142 2.86 5.40 -35.23
CA ARG A 142 2.74 6.63 -36.04
C ARG A 142 2.21 7.82 -35.27
N LEU A 143 1.29 7.61 -34.32
CA LEU A 143 0.77 8.66 -33.44
C LEU A 143 1.86 9.16 -32.49
N VAL A 144 2.67 8.27 -31.92
CA VAL A 144 3.81 8.65 -31.07
C VAL A 144 4.82 9.50 -31.84
N GLN A 145 5.18 9.10 -33.07
CA GLN A 145 6.11 9.85 -33.93
C GLN A 145 5.59 11.26 -34.31
N LEU A 146 4.26 11.41 -34.46
CA LEU A 146 3.63 12.70 -34.77
C LEU A 146 3.66 13.67 -33.57
N VAL A 147 3.59 13.14 -32.36
CA VAL A 147 3.39 13.92 -31.12
C VAL A 147 4.70 14.19 -30.39
N LEU A 148 5.72 13.34 -30.57
CA LEU A 148 7.03 13.46 -29.92
C LEU A 148 7.65 14.88 -30.01
N PRO A 149 7.66 15.58 -31.18
CA PRO A 149 8.25 16.91 -31.29
C PRO A 149 7.46 18.03 -30.60
N LEU A 150 6.21 17.75 -30.22
CA LEU A 150 5.31 18.69 -29.53
C LEU A 150 5.40 18.53 -28.02
N SER A 151 5.62 17.30 -27.55
CA SER A 151 5.72 16.96 -26.12
C SER A 151 6.86 17.66 -25.37
N SER A 152 7.85 18.23 -26.07
CA SER A 152 8.98 18.95 -25.46
C SER A 152 8.86 20.48 -25.48
N ARG A 153 7.71 21.05 -25.89
CA ARG A 153 7.54 22.51 -26.02
C ARG A 153 7.02 23.20 -24.76
N SER A 154 6.30 22.47 -23.91
CA SER A 154 5.73 22.99 -22.67
C SER A 154 5.60 21.88 -21.64
N SER A 155 5.89 22.20 -20.36
CA SER A 155 5.81 21.23 -19.27
C SER A 155 4.39 20.70 -19.05
N THR A 156 3.37 21.54 -19.24
CA THR A 156 1.96 21.15 -19.08
C THR A 156 1.52 20.19 -20.18
N GLU A 157 1.93 20.45 -21.43
CA GLU A 157 1.63 19.58 -22.57
C GLU A 157 2.34 18.23 -22.40
N ALA A 158 3.61 18.24 -21.97
CA ALA A 158 4.38 17.03 -21.73
C ALA A 158 3.70 16.10 -20.70
N LEU A 159 3.16 16.65 -19.61
CA LEU A 159 2.46 15.86 -18.58
C LEU A 159 1.19 15.19 -19.08
N VAL A 160 0.43 15.89 -19.94
CA VAL A 160 -0.78 15.34 -20.56
C VAL A 160 -0.41 14.16 -21.48
N TRP A 161 0.67 14.30 -22.25
CA TRP A 161 1.16 13.24 -23.11
C TRP A 161 1.70 12.04 -22.34
N ILE A 162 2.40 12.26 -21.24
CA ILE A 162 2.88 11.18 -20.35
C ILE A 162 1.69 10.36 -19.82
N ASP A 163 0.62 11.01 -19.37
CA ASP A 163 -0.57 10.31 -18.85
C ASP A 163 -1.26 9.50 -19.97
N ALA A 164 -1.32 10.05 -21.18
CA ALA A 164 -1.86 9.34 -22.35
C ALA A 164 -1.00 8.13 -22.73
N PHE A 165 0.32 8.28 -22.76
CA PHE A 165 1.26 7.19 -23.05
C PHE A 165 1.25 6.10 -21.97
N ALA A 166 1.15 6.46 -20.70
CA ALA A 166 1.03 5.50 -19.61
C ALA A 166 -0.24 4.65 -19.71
N ARG A 167 -1.37 5.27 -20.07
CA ARG A 167 -2.66 4.58 -20.23
C ARG A 167 -2.74 3.72 -21.48
N LEU A 168 -1.99 4.07 -22.53
CA LEU A 168 -1.94 3.32 -23.78
C LEU A 168 -1.41 1.89 -23.60
N GLY A 169 -0.54 1.63 -22.61
CA GLY A 169 -0.03 0.28 -22.37
C GLY A 169 0.88 -0.28 -23.47
N SER A 170 1.21 0.51 -24.51
CA SER A 170 1.84 0.02 -25.73
C SER A 170 3.37 0.18 -25.71
N PRO A 171 4.14 -0.83 -26.15
CA PRO A 171 5.59 -0.70 -26.34
C PRO A 171 5.97 0.44 -27.28
N ALA A 172 5.11 0.83 -28.23
CA ALA A 172 5.37 1.97 -29.11
C ALA A 172 5.49 3.34 -28.39
N ALA A 173 4.98 3.45 -27.15
CA ALA A 173 5.06 4.67 -26.35
C ALA A 173 6.41 4.83 -25.61
N VAL A 174 7.20 3.76 -25.55
CA VAL A 174 8.49 3.70 -24.86
C VAL A 174 9.46 4.79 -25.32
N PRO A 175 9.73 4.98 -26.62
CA PRO A 175 10.74 5.95 -27.05
C PRO A 175 10.38 7.39 -26.68
N ALA A 176 9.08 7.70 -26.61
CA ALA A 176 8.60 9.02 -26.24
C ALA A 176 8.70 9.31 -24.74
N LEU A 177 8.29 8.35 -23.91
CA LEU A 177 8.46 8.46 -22.46
C LEU A 177 9.94 8.53 -22.09
N ALA A 178 10.77 7.72 -22.76
CA ALA A 178 12.22 7.73 -22.63
C ALA A 178 12.83 9.11 -22.97
N TYR A 179 12.44 9.73 -24.08
CA TYR A 179 12.89 11.08 -24.44
C TYR A 179 12.47 12.13 -23.39
N LEU A 180 11.24 12.03 -22.86
CA LEU A 180 10.72 12.96 -21.86
C LEU A 180 11.39 12.85 -20.48
N THR A 181 12.11 11.76 -20.18
CA THR A 181 12.94 11.66 -18.97
C THR A 181 14.09 12.67 -18.94
N GLN A 182 14.51 13.18 -20.11
CA GLN A 182 15.56 14.19 -20.24
C GLN A 182 15.01 15.62 -20.23
N HIS A 183 13.71 15.81 -20.01
CA HIS A 183 13.08 17.11 -20.03
C HIS A 183 13.59 18.01 -18.88
N PRO A 184 13.86 19.31 -19.12
CA PRO A 184 14.44 20.20 -18.11
C PRO A 184 13.51 20.47 -16.92
N ALA A 185 12.19 20.34 -17.09
CA ALA A 185 11.24 20.45 -15.99
C ALA A 185 11.12 19.13 -15.22
N PHE A 186 11.43 19.15 -13.92
CA PHE A 186 11.49 17.96 -13.07
C PHE A 186 10.19 17.14 -13.08
N ILE A 187 9.03 17.79 -13.06
CA ILE A 187 7.73 17.12 -12.95
C ILE A 187 7.44 16.27 -14.20
N VAL A 188 7.91 16.73 -15.36
CA VAL A 188 7.79 16.04 -16.64
C VAL A 188 8.72 14.83 -16.64
N ALA A 189 10.00 15.05 -16.34
CA ALA A 189 11.01 14.00 -16.31
C ALA A 189 10.66 12.89 -15.30
N SER A 190 10.20 13.26 -14.11
CA SER A 190 9.78 12.32 -13.05
C SER A 190 8.55 11.52 -13.46
N ARG A 191 7.52 12.16 -14.02
CA ARG A 191 6.28 11.45 -14.41
C ARG A 191 6.52 10.58 -15.64
N ALA A 192 7.39 11.00 -16.56
CA ALA A 192 7.81 10.19 -17.70
C ALA A 192 8.56 8.92 -17.26
N GLY A 193 9.47 9.05 -16.28
CA GLY A 193 10.17 7.91 -15.69
C GLY A 193 9.22 6.91 -15.02
N GLN A 194 8.23 7.40 -14.27
CA GLN A 194 7.18 6.56 -13.66
C GLN A 194 6.30 5.86 -14.69
N ALA A 195 5.91 6.56 -15.76
CA ALA A 195 5.12 5.98 -16.85
C ALA A 195 5.92 4.93 -17.62
N ALA A 196 7.21 5.18 -17.88
CA ALA A 196 8.10 4.22 -18.53
C ALA A 196 8.29 2.95 -17.67
N ALA A 197 8.32 3.08 -16.35
CA ALA A 197 8.39 1.95 -15.41
C ALA A 197 7.17 0.99 -15.49
N GLY A 198 6.01 1.49 -15.95
CA GLY A 198 4.81 0.67 -16.14
C GLY A 198 4.75 -0.09 -17.47
N LEU A 199 5.63 0.22 -18.43
CA LEU A 199 5.61 -0.31 -19.83
C LEU A 199 6.84 -1.16 -20.16
N VAL A 200 7.46 -1.73 -19.14
CA VAL A 200 8.81 -2.27 -19.18
C VAL A 200 8.92 -3.56 -20.03
N GLY A 201 9.91 -3.61 -20.93
CA GLY A 201 10.24 -4.80 -21.75
C GLY A 201 11.24 -4.58 -22.91
N GLU A 202 11.58 -3.34 -23.29
CA GLU A 202 12.47 -3.04 -24.43
C GLU A 202 13.84 -2.46 -24.05
N ARG A 203 14.91 -2.89 -24.73
CA ARG A 203 16.31 -2.43 -24.55
C ARG A 203 16.46 -0.90 -24.58
N ALA A 204 15.73 -0.23 -25.45
CA ALA A 204 15.78 1.23 -25.61
C ALA A 204 15.26 1.99 -24.36
N VAL A 205 14.32 1.40 -23.60
CA VAL A 205 13.85 1.95 -22.31
C VAL A 205 15.01 1.97 -21.33
N VAL A 206 15.69 0.83 -21.19
CA VAL A 206 16.72 0.62 -20.17
C VAL A 206 17.91 1.55 -20.42
N GLU A 207 18.36 1.70 -21.67
CA GLU A 207 19.44 2.64 -22.03
C GLU A 207 19.09 4.12 -21.71
N HIS A 208 17.83 4.52 -21.88
CA HIS A 208 17.38 5.86 -21.51
C HIS A 208 17.22 6.05 -20.01
N LEU A 209 16.70 5.06 -19.28
CA LEU A 209 16.63 5.11 -17.82
C LEU A 209 18.03 5.22 -17.22
N ILE A 210 19.02 4.48 -17.76
CA ILE A 210 20.43 4.60 -17.39
C ILE A 210 20.96 6.02 -17.62
N THR A 211 20.58 6.66 -18.73
CA THR A 211 20.96 8.05 -19.02
C THR A 211 20.32 9.01 -18.01
N GLY A 212 19.05 8.80 -17.65
CA GLY A 212 18.32 9.59 -16.66
C GLY A 212 18.91 9.53 -15.24
N LEU A 213 19.66 8.47 -14.90
CA LEU A 213 20.43 8.38 -13.66
C LEU A 213 21.51 9.48 -13.54
N MET A 214 21.92 10.11 -14.64
CA MET A 214 22.89 11.21 -14.66
C MET A 214 22.24 12.59 -14.45
N SER A 215 20.93 12.65 -14.24
CA SER A 215 20.21 13.91 -14.01
C SER A 215 20.70 14.61 -12.74
N GLN A 216 20.80 15.94 -12.79
CA GLN A 216 21.09 16.75 -11.61
C GLN A 216 19.92 16.75 -10.61
N HIS A 217 18.70 16.40 -11.06
CA HIS A 217 17.51 16.36 -10.21
C HIS A 217 17.35 15.00 -9.53
N GLU A 218 17.31 14.98 -8.20
CA GLU A 218 17.22 13.74 -7.40
C GLU A 218 15.97 12.90 -7.70
N LEU A 219 14.82 13.54 -7.94
CA LEU A 219 13.56 12.84 -8.22
C LEU A 219 13.59 12.14 -9.58
N VAL A 220 14.35 12.68 -10.53
CA VAL A 220 14.57 12.04 -11.84
C VAL A 220 15.44 10.81 -11.68
N ARG A 221 16.54 10.91 -10.91
CA ARG A 221 17.37 9.73 -10.58
C ARG A 221 16.54 8.67 -9.86
N TRP A 222 15.75 9.05 -8.86
CA TRP A 222 14.86 8.15 -8.13
C TRP A 222 13.84 7.44 -9.05
N ALA A 223 13.15 8.18 -9.92
CA ALA A 223 12.17 7.61 -10.84
C ALA A 223 12.82 6.63 -11.84
N CYS A 224 14.02 6.96 -12.33
CA CYS A 224 14.76 6.08 -13.23
C CYS A 224 15.18 4.77 -12.54
N ILE A 225 15.57 4.82 -11.25
CA ILE A 225 15.88 3.62 -10.47
C ILE A 225 14.65 2.73 -10.32
N GLN A 226 13.48 3.30 -10.03
CA GLN A 226 12.24 2.52 -9.94
C GLN A 226 11.93 1.82 -11.28
N GLY A 227 12.10 2.52 -12.41
CA GLY A 227 11.94 1.91 -13.73
C GLY A 227 12.91 0.78 -14.04
N ILE A 228 14.15 0.86 -13.54
CA ILE A 228 15.16 -0.20 -13.69
C ILE A 228 14.85 -1.40 -12.76
N ALA A 229 14.27 -1.15 -11.58
CA ALA A 229 14.02 -2.16 -10.54
C ALA A 229 12.67 -2.90 -10.67
N THR A 230 11.68 -2.34 -11.37
CA THR A 230 10.37 -2.97 -11.68
C THR A 230 10.47 -3.75 -13.01
N PRO A 231 9.53 -4.63 -13.40
CA PRO A 231 9.71 -6.05 -13.78
C PRO A 231 10.68 -6.44 -14.92
N VAL A 232 11.62 -5.61 -15.37
CA VAL A 232 12.72 -5.97 -16.30
C VAL A 232 13.46 -7.21 -15.81
N TYR A 233 13.61 -7.41 -14.49
CA TYR A 233 14.47 -8.47 -13.95
C TYR A 233 13.76 -9.51 -13.08
N ALA A 234 12.46 -9.33 -12.79
CA ALA A 234 11.66 -10.31 -12.05
C ALA A 234 11.08 -11.41 -12.95
N GLU A 235 10.72 -11.09 -14.20
CA GLU A 235 10.18 -12.06 -15.17
C GLU A 235 11.23 -12.65 -16.13
N VAL A 236 12.42 -12.07 -16.23
CA VAL A 236 13.50 -12.56 -17.11
C VAL A 236 14.07 -13.91 -16.65
N GLY A 237 13.79 -14.34 -15.42
CA GLY A 237 14.01 -15.73 -14.98
C GLY A 237 13.17 -16.76 -15.76
N GLN A 238 12.15 -16.35 -16.52
CA GLN A 238 11.32 -17.21 -17.36
C GLN A 238 11.59 -17.08 -18.87
N VAL A 239 12.49 -16.18 -19.30
CA VAL A 239 12.81 -15.94 -20.72
C VAL A 239 14.32 -16.01 -20.95
N ALA A 240 14.96 -17.07 -20.44
CA ALA A 240 16.40 -17.30 -20.60
C ALA A 240 16.79 -17.80 -22.01
N GLU A 241 15.85 -18.14 -22.89
CA GLU A 241 16.15 -18.66 -24.24
C GLU A 241 16.21 -17.59 -25.35
N THR A 242 15.93 -16.31 -25.06
CA THR A 242 15.84 -15.26 -26.11
C THR A 242 16.71 -14.01 -25.90
N LEU A 243 17.54 -13.92 -24.85
CA LEU A 243 18.12 -12.64 -24.37
C LEU A 243 19.66 -12.56 -24.28
N GLY A 244 20.40 -13.26 -25.15
CA GLY A 244 21.85 -13.04 -25.33
C GLY A 244 22.33 -11.58 -25.58
N PRO A 245 21.52 -10.60 -26.05
CA PRO A 245 22.02 -9.23 -26.32
C PRO A 245 22.00 -8.20 -25.17
N LEU A 246 21.54 -8.55 -23.95
CA LEU A 246 21.35 -7.57 -22.86
C LEU A 246 22.53 -7.44 -21.87
N GLU A 247 23.53 -8.32 -21.92
CA GLU A 247 24.69 -8.28 -21.01
C GLU A 247 25.39 -6.90 -20.92
N PRO A 248 25.72 -6.18 -22.02
CA PRO A 248 26.41 -4.89 -21.92
C PRO A 248 25.58 -3.78 -21.27
N VAL A 249 24.24 -3.89 -21.35
CA VAL A 249 23.30 -2.92 -20.78
C VAL A 249 23.12 -3.17 -19.28
N GLN A 250 23.15 -4.44 -18.87
CA GLN A 250 23.11 -4.85 -17.47
C GLN A 250 24.36 -4.37 -16.71
N ASP A 251 25.55 -4.56 -17.28
CA ASP A 251 26.80 -4.09 -16.67
C ASP A 251 26.83 -2.56 -16.49
N ALA A 252 26.35 -1.83 -17.51
CA ALA A 252 26.23 -0.38 -17.43
C ALA A 252 25.23 0.07 -16.35
N ALA A 253 24.09 -0.62 -16.20
CA ALA A 253 23.12 -0.34 -15.16
C ALA A 253 23.70 -0.61 -13.76
N ILE A 254 24.36 -1.75 -13.55
CA ILE A 254 24.98 -2.12 -12.28
C ILE A 254 26.06 -1.10 -11.89
N ALA A 255 26.94 -0.73 -12.83
CA ALA A 255 27.98 0.26 -12.58
C ALA A 255 27.41 1.62 -12.15
N ARG A 256 26.30 2.06 -12.79
CA ARG A 256 25.65 3.33 -12.45
C ARG A 256 24.91 3.28 -11.13
N LEU A 257 24.15 2.23 -10.86
CA LEU A 257 23.50 2.04 -9.57
C LEU A 257 24.53 1.96 -8.43
N THR A 258 25.68 1.30 -8.67
CA THR A 258 26.79 1.24 -7.71
C THR A 258 27.31 2.65 -7.38
N ALA A 259 27.52 3.50 -8.40
CA ALA A 259 27.95 4.88 -8.17
C ALA A 259 26.92 5.70 -7.37
N LEU A 260 25.63 5.42 -7.53
CA LEU A 260 24.54 6.10 -6.79
C LEU A 260 24.45 5.70 -5.32
N LEU A 261 25.17 4.66 -4.87
CA LEU A 261 25.34 4.39 -3.44
C LEU A 261 26.16 5.49 -2.73
N ALA A 262 26.88 6.34 -3.47
CA ALA A 262 27.57 7.50 -2.90
C ALA A 262 26.79 8.83 -3.10
N ASP A 263 25.54 8.77 -3.60
CA ASP A 263 24.75 9.97 -3.85
C ASP A 263 24.47 10.74 -2.55
N PRO A 264 24.56 12.08 -2.53
CA PRO A 264 24.26 12.86 -1.33
C PRO A 264 22.81 12.67 -0.86
N SER A 265 21.87 12.35 -1.74
CA SER A 265 20.46 12.13 -1.41
C SER A 265 20.22 10.72 -0.84
N PRO A 266 19.76 10.59 0.42
CA PRO A 266 19.47 9.29 1.04
C PRO A 266 18.39 8.51 0.28
N SER A 267 17.41 9.19 -0.31
CA SER A 267 16.35 8.58 -1.13
C SER A 267 16.90 7.92 -2.38
N VAL A 268 17.95 8.48 -2.97
CA VAL A 268 18.65 7.92 -4.15
C VAL A 268 19.49 6.73 -3.73
N ARG A 269 20.30 6.84 -2.66
CA ARG A 269 21.09 5.70 -2.13
C ARG A 269 20.20 4.51 -1.79
N ARG A 270 19.07 4.76 -1.12
CA ARG A 270 18.06 3.75 -0.77
C ARG A 270 17.54 3.02 -2.00
N ALA A 271 17.11 3.76 -3.01
CA ALA A 271 16.59 3.19 -4.24
C ALA A 271 17.68 2.38 -4.97
N ALA A 272 18.91 2.90 -5.03
CA ALA A 272 20.03 2.22 -5.66
C ALA A 272 20.39 0.90 -4.96
N ALA A 273 20.50 0.90 -3.63
CA ALA A 273 20.75 -0.29 -2.83
C ALA A 273 19.66 -1.36 -3.01
N TRP A 274 18.39 -0.94 -3.02
CA TRP A 274 17.26 -1.83 -3.27
C TRP A 274 17.34 -2.46 -4.67
N ALA A 275 17.59 -1.65 -5.69
CA ALA A 275 17.70 -2.12 -7.07
C ALA A 275 18.87 -3.10 -7.25
N LEU A 276 20.05 -2.79 -6.69
CA LEU A 276 21.23 -3.67 -6.73
C LEU A 276 20.97 -5.01 -6.04
N ALA A 277 20.32 -4.99 -4.87
CA ALA A 277 19.93 -6.23 -4.17
C ALA A 277 18.91 -7.05 -4.97
N GLY A 278 17.97 -6.39 -5.66
CA GLY A 278 17.03 -7.06 -6.57
C GLY A 278 17.70 -7.70 -7.78
N LEU A 279 18.64 -7.00 -8.42
CA LEU A 279 19.43 -7.50 -9.55
C LEU A 279 20.29 -8.72 -9.15
N ALA A 280 21.03 -8.63 -8.05
CA ALA A 280 21.77 -9.77 -7.51
C ALA A 280 20.80 -10.91 -7.12
N GLY A 281 19.61 -10.55 -6.66
CA GLY A 281 18.43 -11.38 -6.46
C GLY A 281 18.09 -12.29 -7.65
N SER A 282 18.08 -11.73 -8.86
CA SER A 282 17.71 -12.46 -10.08
C SER A 282 18.88 -13.19 -10.75
N GLY A 283 20.09 -13.14 -10.16
CA GLY A 283 21.28 -13.78 -10.71
C GLY A 283 22.16 -12.87 -11.56
N ALA A 284 21.89 -11.55 -11.59
CA ALA A 284 22.77 -10.58 -12.24
C ALA A 284 24.14 -10.50 -11.52
N PRO A 285 25.24 -10.22 -12.25
CA PRO A 285 26.60 -10.21 -11.71
C PRO A 285 26.92 -8.93 -10.90
N VAL A 286 26.11 -8.62 -9.89
CA VAL A 286 26.37 -7.50 -8.98
C VAL A 286 27.52 -7.87 -8.03
N PRO A 287 28.60 -7.06 -7.94
CA PRO A 287 29.71 -7.35 -7.04
C PRO A 287 29.27 -7.44 -5.57
N VAL A 288 29.75 -8.47 -4.87
CA VAL A 288 29.45 -8.68 -3.44
C VAL A 288 29.89 -7.47 -2.60
N ASP A 289 31.05 -6.88 -2.89
CA ASP A 289 31.55 -5.69 -2.18
C ASP A 289 30.64 -4.47 -2.34
N THR A 290 29.92 -4.34 -3.46
CA THR A 290 28.91 -3.29 -3.66
C THR A 290 27.76 -3.48 -2.67
N LEU A 291 27.27 -4.72 -2.52
CA LEU A 291 26.20 -5.04 -1.57
C LEU A 291 26.69 -4.89 -0.13
N LEU A 292 27.93 -5.26 0.19
CA LEU A 292 28.52 -5.02 1.51
C LEU A 292 28.66 -3.53 1.81
N SER A 293 29.03 -2.71 0.82
CA SER A 293 29.06 -1.24 0.96
C SER A 293 27.68 -0.67 1.23
N ALA A 294 26.64 -1.15 0.54
CA ALA A 294 25.26 -0.74 0.82
C ALA A 294 24.81 -1.20 2.22
N LEU A 295 25.16 -2.42 2.60
CA LEU A 295 24.84 -2.96 3.93
C LEU A 295 25.48 -2.14 5.06
N ASN A 296 26.70 -1.66 4.86
CA ASN A 296 27.46 -0.86 5.83
C ASN A 296 27.13 0.65 5.80
N ASP A 297 26.31 1.12 4.85
CA ASP A 297 25.85 2.51 4.84
C ASP A 297 24.84 2.73 5.98
N ALA A 298 25.32 3.32 7.08
CA ALA A 298 24.51 3.65 8.25
C ALA A 298 23.38 4.65 7.95
N GLY A 299 23.45 5.38 6.84
CA GLY A 299 22.38 6.26 6.37
C GLY A 299 21.27 5.55 5.60
N LEU A 300 21.40 4.24 5.32
CA LEU A 300 20.31 3.46 4.72
C LEU A 300 19.35 2.93 5.79
N PRO A 301 18.04 2.99 5.52
CA PRO A 301 17.03 2.37 6.37
C PRO A 301 17.32 0.89 6.62
N GLU A 302 17.04 0.42 7.84
CA GLU A 302 17.35 -0.95 8.26
C GLU A 302 16.64 -2.01 7.41
N ASP A 303 15.48 -1.71 6.84
CA ASP A 303 14.78 -2.61 5.91
C ASP A 303 15.43 -2.75 4.54
N VAL A 304 16.06 -1.68 4.06
CA VAL A 304 16.84 -1.73 2.82
C VAL A 304 18.12 -2.51 3.07
N ARG A 305 18.81 -2.24 4.18
CA ARG A 305 19.95 -3.06 4.63
C ARG A 305 19.55 -4.51 4.84
N ALA A 306 18.37 -4.78 5.39
CA ALA A 306 17.81 -6.12 5.55
C ALA A 306 17.55 -6.81 4.21
N HIS A 307 17.02 -6.08 3.22
CA HIS A 307 16.83 -6.60 1.87
C HIS A 307 18.16 -6.97 1.23
N VAL A 308 19.17 -6.10 1.32
CA VAL A 308 20.55 -6.36 0.88
C VAL A 308 21.12 -7.59 1.60
N ALA A 309 20.98 -7.66 2.93
CA ALA A 309 21.45 -8.77 3.74
C ALA A 309 20.79 -10.10 3.37
N ARG A 310 19.47 -10.12 3.10
CA ARG A 310 18.77 -11.33 2.59
C ARG A 310 19.30 -11.79 1.26
N THR A 311 19.56 -10.84 0.36
CA THR A 311 20.15 -11.15 -0.94
C THR A 311 21.54 -11.76 -0.75
N LEU A 312 22.40 -11.15 0.07
CA LEU A 312 23.72 -11.68 0.42
C LEU A 312 23.64 -13.07 1.04
N ALA A 313 22.75 -13.30 2.00
CA ALA A 313 22.56 -14.62 2.64
C ALA A 313 22.28 -15.75 1.63
N ARG A 314 21.68 -15.41 0.47
CA ARG A 314 21.36 -16.37 -0.59
C ARG A 314 22.48 -16.54 -1.62
N ILE A 315 23.23 -15.48 -1.95
CA ILE A 315 24.25 -15.51 -3.02
C ILE A 315 25.68 -15.69 -2.50
N ASP A 316 25.97 -15.22 -1.28
CA ASP A 316 27.28 -15.30 -0.62
C ASP A 316 27.11 -15.10 0.90
N ARG A 317 26.79 -16.20 1.59
CA ARG A 317 26.56 -16.19 3.04
C ARG A 317 27.84 -15.87 3.84
N GLU A 318 28.99 -16.33 3.36
CA GLU A 318 30.28 -16.06 4.02
C GLU A 318 30.60 -14.56 4.00
N ALA A 319 30.21 -13.84 2.95
CA ALA A 319 30.29 -12.39 2.92
C ALA A 319 29.41 -11.70 3.97
N LEU A 320 28.19 -12.17 4.16
CA LEU A 320 27.29 -11.61 5.17
C LEU A 320 27.81 -11.85 6.60
N ASP A 321 28.32 -13.04 6.88
CA ASP A 321 28.82 -13.42 8.20
C ASP A 321 30.07 -12.61 8.62
N ARG A 322 30.76 -11.98 7.67
CA ARG A 322 31.86 -11.02 7.95
C ARG A 322 31.37 -9.68 8.48
N ILE A 323 30.08 -9.36 8.37
CA ILE A 323 29.49 -8.10 8.83
C ILE A 323 28.83 -8.28 10.19
N GLU A 324 29.22 -7.44 11.14
CA GLU A 324 28.58 -7.38 12.44
C GLU A 324 27.09 -7.03 12.30
N GLY A 325 26.22 -7.84 12.89
CA GLY A 325 24.77 -7.66 12.78
C GLY A 325 24.16 -8.08 11.42
N GLY A 326 24.94 -8.59 10.46
CA GLY A 326 24.43 -9.04 9.15
C GLY A 326 23.35 -10.13 9.27
N ASP A 327 23.55 -11.07 10.18
CA ASP A 327 22.58 -12.13 10.49
C ASP A 327 21.24 -11.57 11.01
N ARG A 328 21.29 -10.56 11.90
CA ARG A 328 20.10 -9.83 12.37
C ARG A 328 19.38 -9.16 11.19
N LEU A 329 20.11 -8.39 10.38
CA LEU A 329 19.55 -7.65 9.25
C LEU A 329 18.88 -8.59 8.24
N SER A 330 19.51 -9.71 7.90
CA SER A 330 18.95 -10.68 6.95
C SER A 330 17.60 -11.27 7.42
N ARG A 331 17.30 -11.23 8.71
CA ARG A 331 16.08 -11.82 9.29
C ARG A 331 14.97 -10.81 9.55
N LEU A 332 15.26 -9.52 9.54
CA LEU A 332 14.22 -8.51 9.63
C LEU A 332 13.22 -8.70 8.49
N HIS A 333 11.93 -8.66 8.81
CA HIS A 333 10.80 -8.91 7.93
C HIS A 333 10.68 -10.35 7.40
N GLN A 334 11.52 -11.28 7.88
CA GLN A 334 11.32 -12.70 7.63
C GLN A 334 10.15 -13.19 8.48
N ARG A 335 9.11 -13.69 7.82
CA ARG A 335 7.95 -14.28 8.48
C ARG A 335 8.20 -15.75 8.76
N VAL A 336 8.05 -16.14 10.02
CA VAL A 336 8.11 -17.52 10.50
C VAL A 336 6.71 -17.92 10.97
N ALA A 337 6.13 -18.98 10.41
CA ALA A 337 4.87 -19.52 10.91
C ALA A 337 5.14 -20.33 12.19
N VAL A 338 4.92 -19.71 13.35
CA VAL A 338 5.13 -20.33 14.68
C VAL A 338 4.09 -21.42 14.91
N TYR A 339 2.84 -21.11 14.56
CA TYR A 339 1.72 -22.04 14.59
C TYR A 339 1.06 -22.11 13.22
N ARG A 340 0.73 -23.32 12.78
CA ARG A 340 0.00 -23.58 11.53
C ARG A 340 -1.30 -24.30 11.86
N SER A 341 -2.43 -23.70 11.51
CA SER A 341 -3.74 -24.32 11.73
C SER A 341 -3.84 -25.66 10.98
N GLY A 342 -4.45 -26.67 11.60
CA GLY A 342 -4.53 -28.04 11.07
C GLY A 342 -3.30 -28.90 11.35
N THR A 343 -2.43 -28.49 12.27
CA THR A 343 -1.22 -29.23 12.67
C THR A 343 -1.19 -29.45 14.18
N GLU A 344 -0.30 -30.34 14.65
CA GLU A 344 -0.05 -30.58 16.09
C GLU A 344 -1.31 -30.97 16.90
N GLY A 345 -2.33 -31.54 16.24
CA GLY A 345 -3.58 -31.96 16.87
C GLY A 345 -4.67 -30.88 16.97
N TYR A 346 -4.42 -29.67 16.45
CA TYR A 346 -5.37 -28.55 16.54
C TYR A 346 -5.89 -28.10 15.18
N HIS A 347 -7.19 -27.87 15.09
CA HIS A 347 -7.82 -27.29 13.91
C HIS A 347 -7.36 -25.84 13.68
N THR A 348 -7.26 -25.03 14.73
CA THR A 348 -6.87 -23.61 14.59
C THR A 348 -6.09 -23.11 15.80
N PHE A 349 -5.07 -22.28 15.56
CA PHE A 349 -4.41 -21.50 16.60
C PHE A 349 -4.83 -20.04 16.53
N ARG A 350 -5.21 -19.44 17.66
CA ARG A 350 -5.71 -18.06 17.74
C ARG A 350 -5.20 -17.34 18.99
N ILE A 351 -5.47 -16.04 19.07
CA ILE A 351 -5.25 -15.20 20.25
C ILE A 351 -3.77 -15.20 20.71
N PRO A 352 -2.86 -14.65 19.88
CA PRO A 352 -1.44 -14.63 20.16
C PRO A 352 -1.12 -13.73 21.36
N ALA A 353 -0.21 -14.20 22.21
CA ALA A 353 0.46 -13.39 23.22
C ALA A 353 1.95 -13.72 23.24
N VAL A 354 2.82 -12.71 23.25
CA VAL A 354 4.27 -12.93 23.26
C VAL A 354 4.98 -12.02 24.26
N VAL A 355 5.85 -12.60 25.07
CA VAL A 355 6.70 -11.87 26.02
C VAL A 355 8.16 -12.27 25.85
N VAL A 356 9.06 -11.35 26.19
CA VAL A 356 10.48 -11.60 26.32
C VAL A 356 10.79 -11.77 27.81
N THR A 357 11.41 -12.89 28.19
CA THR A 357 11.80 -13.13 29.57
C THR A 357 13.05 -12.31 29.94
N THR A 358 13.41 -12.31 31.22
CA THR A 358 14.66 -11.68 31.69
C THR A 358 15.93 -12.33 31.12
N GLN A 359 15.82 -13.54 30.56
CA GLN A 359 16.93 -14.24 29.88
C GLN A 359 16.96 -13.96 28.36
N GLY A 360 16.04 -13.15 27.83
CA GLY A 360 15.92 -12.89 26.40
C GLY A 360 15.17 -13.97 25.61
N THR A 361 14.60 -14.96 26.29
CA THR A 361 13.77 -16.00 25.68
C THR A 361 12.42 -15.42 25.26
N LEU A 362 11.93 -15.80 24.08
CA LEU A 362 10.58 -15.51 23.64
C LEU A 362 9.63 -16.66 24.00
N LEU A 363 8.50 -16.30 24.60
CA LEU A 363 7.40 -17.22 24.90
C LEU A 363 6.17 -16.80 24.08
N ALA A 364 5.81 -17.60 23.07
CA ALA A 364 4.66 -17.36 22.20
C ALA A 364 3.49 -18.24 22.61
N PHE A 365 2.50 -17.66 23.29
CA PHE A 365 1.27 -18.33 23.70
C PHE A 365 0.19 -18.19 22.64
N ALA A 366 -0.73 -19.16 22.62
CA ALA A 366 -1.92 -19.15 21.79
C ALA A 366 -3.04 -19.99 22.42
N GLU A 367 -4.26 -19.76 21.97
CA GLU A 367 -5.33 -20.75 22.05
C GLU A 367 -5.09 -21.85 21.00
N GLY A 368 -5.00 -23.09 21.43
CA GLY A 368 -5.09 -24.29 20.59
C GLY A 368 -6.54 -24.76 20.53
N ARG A 369 -7.24 -24.45 19.43
CA ARG A 369 -8.66 -24.82 19.24
C ARG A 369 -8.73 -26.17 18.52
N ARG A 370 -9.19 -27.21 19.22
CA ARG A 370 -9.06 -28.59 18.72
C ARG A 370 -9.92 -28.90 17.52
N LEU A 371 -11.21 -28.58 17.61
CA LEU A 371 -12.21 -29.08 16.65
C LEU A 371 -12.61 -28.07 15.57
N SER A 372 -12.50 -26.77 15.84
CA SER A 372 -12.93 -25.72 14.90
C SER A 372 -12.24 -24.39 15.21
N ALA A 373 -12.52 -23.37 14.42
CA ALA A 373 -12.11 -21.99 14.70
C ALA A 373 -13.06 -21.27 15.68
N SER A 374 -14.02 -21.96 16.32
CA SER A 374 -15.00 -21.37 17.25
C SER A 374 -14.34 -20.80 18.51
N ASP A 375 -14.95 -19.78 19.11
CA ASP A 375 -14.52 -19.18 20.39
C ASP A 375 -14.95 -20.00 21.63
N THR A 376 -15.62 -21.14 21.41
CA THR A 376 -16.03 -22.11 22.43
C THR A 376 -15.78 -23.53 21.95
N GLY A 377 -15.65 -24.46 22.88
CA GLY A 377 -15.32 -25.85 22.65
C GLY A 377 -14.15 -26.30 23.51
N ASP A 378 -13.56 -27.42 23.12
CA ASP A 378 -12.27 -27.92 23.59
C ASP A 378 -11.16 -27.00 23.04
N ILE A 379 -10.70 -26.10 23.92
CA ILE A 379 -9.69 -25.08 23.63
C ILE A 379 -8.66 -25.09 24.75
N ASP A 380 -7.41 -25.35 24.36
CA ASP A 380 -6.26 -25.38 25.26
C ASP A 380 -5.48 -24.06 25.19
N VAL A 381 -4.70 -23.77 26.23
CA VAL A 381 -3.64 -22.75 26.17
C VAL A 381 -2.32 -23.45 25.88
N VAL A 382 -1.68 -23.06 24.77
CA VAL A 382 -0.43 -23.66 24.28
C VAL A 382 0.70 -22.64 24.22
N LEU A 383 1.93 -23.12 24.20
CA LEU A 383 3.17 -22.35 24.18
C LEU A 383 4.17 -22.93 23.19
N LYS A 384 4.90 -22.06 22.50
CA LYS A 384 6.17 -22.36 21.85
C LYS A 384 7.22 -21.38 22.35
N ARG A 385 8.43 -21.89 22.57
CA ARG A 385 9.56 -21.16 23.15
C ARG A 385 10.67 -20.97 22.12
N SER A 386 11.32 -19.80 22.12
CA SER A 386 12.49 -19.52 21.30
C SER A 386 13.58 -18.86 22.12
N THR A 387 14.81 -19.36 22.01
CA THR A 387 16.00 -18.83 22.69
C THR A 387 16.94 -18.10 21.74
N ASP A 388 16.50 -17.86 20.50
CA ASP A 388 17.32 -17.28 19.44
C ASP A 388 16.68 -16.04 18.81
N GLY A 389 15.75 -15.38 19.52
CA GLY A 389 15.05 -14.20 19.00
C GLY A 389 13.96 -14.53 17.98
N GLY A 390 13.42 -15.75 18.02
CA GLY A 390 12.26 -16.18 17.24
C GLY A 390 12.60 -16.74 15.87
N ARG A 391 13.86 -17.16 15.66
CA ARG A 391 14.35 -17.76 14.41
C ARG A 391 13.91 -19.21 14.33
N THR A 392 14.08 -19.92 15.43
CA THR A 392 13.56 -21.27 15.63
C THR A 392 12.68 -21.31 16.85
N TRP A 393 11.65 -22.16 16.79
CA TRP A 393 10.68 -22.35 17.85
C TRP A 393 10.71 -23.82 18.25
N GLY A 394 10.74 -24.07 19.55
CA GLY A 394 10.67 -25.41 20.12
C GLY A 394 9.35 -26.10 19.83
N PRO A 395 9.22 -27.38 20.25
CA PRO A 395 7.98 -28.12 20.11
C PRO A 395 6.82 -27.43 20.85
N LEU A 396 5.59 -27.69 20.39
CA LEU A 396 4.38 -27.25 21.09
C LEU A 396 4.34 -27.84 22.51
N GLN A 397 4.11 -26.97 23.48
CA GLN A 397 3.84 -27.30 24.88
C GLN A 397 2.39 -26.94 25.20
N VAL A 398 1.66 -27.85 25.83
CA VAL A 398 0.35 -27.55 26.40
C VAL A 398 0.57 -26.99 27.80
N VAL A 399 0.17 -25.73 28.02
CA VAL A 399 0.24 -25.07 29.33
C VAL A 399 -0.99 -25.43 30.15
N TRP A 400 -2.16 -25.46 29.52
CA TRP A 400 -3.39 -25.87 30.17
C TRP A 400 -4.37 -26.54 29.20
N ASP A 401 -4.75 -27.77 29.52
CA ASP A 401 -5.85 -28.54 28.93
C ASP A 401 -6.86 -28.82 30.05
N SER A 402 -8.08 -28.32 29.89
CA SER A 402 -9.18 -28.51 30.83
C SER A 402 -10.25 -29.48 30.30
N GLY A 403 -9.87 -30.35 29.35
CA GLY A 403 -10.72 -31.32 28.70
C GLY A 403 -11.68 -30.66 27.71
N PRO A 404 -12.99 -30.97 27.73
CA PRO A 404 -13.95 -30.45 26.76
C PRO A 404 -14.37 -28.99 27.02
N HIS A 405 -13.51 -28.23 27.70
CA HIS A 405 -13.79 -26.89 28.18
C HIS A 405 -12.90 -25.87 27.45
N THR A 406 -13.24 -24.59 27.62
CA THR A 406 -12.57 -23.50 26.94
C THR A 406 -11.61 -22.82 27.90
N SER A 407 -10.32 -23.01 27.67
CA SER A 407 -9.22 -22.27 28.29
C SER A 407 -8.61 -21.33 27.27
N GLY A 408 -8.60 -20.02 27.52
CA GLY A 408 -8.18 -19.08 26.49
C GLY A 408 -7.84 -17.68 26.96
N ASN A 409 -7.70 -16.75 26.02
CA ASN A 409 -7.21 -15.39 26.23
C ASN A 409 -5.92 -15.31 27.07
N PRO A 410 -4.81 -15.92 26.63
CA PRO A 410 -3.54 -15.82 27.35
C PRO A 410 -3.10 -14.35 27.48
N THR A 411 -2.78 -13.94 28.71
CA THR A 411 -2.23 -12.60 29.02
C THR A 411 -1.06 -12.74 29.99
N PRO A 412 0.18 -12.94 29.50
CA PRO A 412 1.34 -13.10 30.35
C PRO A 412 1.93 -11.76 30.81
N VAL A 413 2.63 -11.78 31.95
CA VAL A 413 3.51 -10.71 32.42
C VAL A 413 4.78 -11.31 33.01
N VAL A 414 5.92 -10.69 32.75
CA VAL A 414 7.20 -11.07 33.34
C VAL A 414 7.48 -10.17 34.53
N ASP A 415 7.62 -10.76 35.72
CA ASP A 415 8.17 -10.06 36.88
C ASP A 415 9.69 -9.95 36.70
N ARG A 416 10.17 -8.75 36.40
CA ARG A 416 11.59 -8.51 36.12
C ARG A 416 12.48 -8.59 37.36
N ASN A 417 11.90 -8.54 38.57
CA ASN A 417 12.66 -8.64 39.81
C ASN A 417 13.07 -10.09 40.09
N THR A 418 12.21 -11.05 39.74
CA THR A 418 12.39 -12.47 40.07
C THR A 418 12.67 -13.34 38.84
N GLY A 419 12.27 -12.89 37.64
CA GLY A 419 12.27 -13.69 36.42
C GLY A 419 11.02 -14.57 36.27
N ARG A 420 10.12 -14.59 37.25
CA ARG A 420 8.85 -15.34 37.18
C ARG A 420 7.98 -14.83 36.03
N ILE A 421 7.41 -15.75 35.27
CA ILE A 421 6.40 -15.45 34.26
C ILE A 421 5.03 -15.83 34.81
N TRP A 422 4.15 -14.85 35.01
CA TRP A 422 2.75 -15.08 35.32
C TRP A 422 1.95 -15.17 34.02
N LEU A 423 0.99 -16.09 33.94
CA LEU A 423 0.07 -16.24 32.81
C LEU A 423 -1.37 -16.22 33.30
N PHE A 424 -2.11 -15.19 32.87
CA PHE A 424 -3.54 -15.07 33.11
C PHE A 424 -4.33 -15.70 31.97
N MET A 425 -5.41 -16.39 32.32
CA MET A 425 -6.26 -17.12 31.38
C MET A 425 -7.73 -16.97 31.79
N SER A 426 -8.60 -17.02 30.80
CA SER A 426 -10.04 -17.11 31.00
C SER A 426 -10.51 -18.56 30.85
N HIS A 427 -11.51 -18.98 31.62
CA HIS A 427 -12.04 -20.34 31.55
C HIS A 427 -13.56 -20.42 31.66
N ASN A 428 -14.19 -21.25 30.82
CA ASN A 428 -15.61 -21.58 30.88
C ASN A 428 -15.88 -22.97 30.29
N LEU A 429 -17.11 -23.48 30.50
CA LEU A 429 -17.59 -24.71 29.87
C LEU A 429 -17.59 -24.58 28.34
N GLY A 430 -17.20 -25.65 27.62
CA GLY A 430 -16.98 -25.64 26.18
C GLY A 430 -18.23 -25.75 25.30
N TYR A 431 -19.42 -25.49 25.84
CA TYR A 431 -20.65 -25.39 25.05
C TYR A 431 -21.19 -23.97 25.05
N HIS A 432 -21.98 -23.62 24.02
CA HIS A 432 -22.61 -22.31 23.93
C HIS A 432 -23.67 -22.13 25.01
N CYS A 433 -23.49 -21.10 25.82
CA CYS A 433 -24.42 -20.72 26.85
C CYS A 433 -25.52 -19.82 26.30
N ALA A 434 -26.78 -20.23 26.44
CA ALA A 434 -27.90 -19.30 26.35
C ALA A 434 -27.88 -18.38 27.60
N GLY A 435 -28.05 -17.07 27.42
CA GLY A 435 -27.92 -16.11 28.52
C GLY A 435 -28.85 -16.42 29.70
N GLY A 436 -28.30 -16.41 30.92
CA GLY A 436 -29.05 -16.61 32.18
C GLY A 436 -28.61 -17.81 33.02
N ASP A 437 -27.75 -18.68 32.50
CA ASP A 437 -27.25 -19.85 33.23
C ASP A 437 -26.08 -19.48 34.16
N SER A 438 -26.24 -19.72 35.47
CA SER A 438 -25.18 -19.51 36.47
C SER A 438 -23.99 -20.46 36.31
N GLU A 439 -24.17 -21.60 35.63
CA GLU A 439 -23.08 -22.55 35.33
C GLU A 439 -22.16 -22.04 34.20
N CYS A 440 -22.58 -21.01 33.49
CA CYS A 440 -21.89 -20.45 32.33
C CYS A 440 -20.97 -19.26 32.66
N ARG A 441 -20.53 -19.17 33.92
CA ARG A 441 -19.57 -18.17 34.36
C ARG A 441 -18.23 -18.34 33.62
N ARG A 442 -17.67 -17.25 33.11
CA ARG A 442 -16.27 -17.19 32.67
C ARG A 442 -15.39 -16.73 33.82
N SER A 443 -14.56 -17.64 34.29
CA SER A 443 -13.67 -17.50 35.45
C SER A 443 -12.27 -17.04 35.03
N ILE A 444 -11.53 -16.44 35.96
CA ILE A 444 -10.17 -15.92 35.75
C ILE A 444 -9.18 -16.80 36.51
N TRP A 445 -8.23 -17.36 35.78
CA TRP A 445 -7.24 -18.29 36.30
C TRP A 445 -5.83 -17.74 36.08
N VAL A 446 -4.91 -18.15 36.94
CA VAL A 446 -3.50 -17.79 36.83
C VAL A 446 -2.62 -19.01 37.03
N THR A 447 -1.56 -19.11 36.24
CA THR A 447 -0.42 -20.03 36.45
C THR A 447 0.89 -19.24 36.36
N TYR A 448 2.01 -19.86 36.70
CA TYR A 448 3.32 -19.26 36.55
C TYR A 448 4.40 -20.28 36.18
N SER A 449 5.50 -19.76 35.65
CA SER A 449 6.76 -20.46 35.43
C SER A 449 7.90 -19.72 36.14
N ASP A 450 8.74 -20.48 36.85
CA ASP A 450 9.97 -20.01 37.51
C ASP A 450 11.24 -20.45 36.80
N ASP A 451 11.11 -21.17 35.68
CA ASP A 451 12.19 -21.82 34.94
C ASP A 451 12.22 -21.37 33.47
N ASP A 452 11.95 -20.08 33.24
CA ASP A 452 12.03 -19.44 31.92
C ASP A 452 11.06 -20.04 30.87
N GLY A 453 9.89 -20.46 31.34
CA GLY A 453 8.80 -21.00 30.51
C GLY A 453 8.95 -22.48 30.16
N LEU A 454 9.81 -23.24 30.85
CA LEU A 454 10.00 -24.67 30.60
C LEU A 454 8.88 -25.51 31.24
N THR A 455 8.48 -25.18 32.47
CA THR A 455 7.38 -25.82 33.17
C THR A 455 6.44 -24.79 33.78
N TRP A 456 5.20 -25.22 34.02
CA TRP A 456 4.13 -24.36 34.52
C TRP A 456 3.48 -24.99 35.74
N ALA A 457 3.17 -24.15 36.73
CA ALA A 457 2.43 -24.56 37.91
C ALA A 457 0.98 -24.95 37.56
N GLU A 458 0.33 -25.70 38.44
CA GLU A 458 -1.10 -25.98 38.30
C GLU A 458 -1.90 -24.65 38.29
N PRO A 459 -2.79 -24.42 37.31
CA PRO A 459 -3.62 -23.22 37.26
C PRO A 459 -4.47 -23.06 38.52
N ARG A 460 -4.57 -21.82 39.03
CA ARG A 460 -5.38 -21.45 40.19
C ARG A 460 -6.48 -20.48 39.80
N ASP A 461 -7.71 -20.77 40.23
CA ASP A 461 -8.83 -19.85 40.13
C ASP A 461 -8.64 -18.68 41.13
N ILE A 462 -8.61 -17.46 40.61
CA ILE A 462 -8.51 -16.22 41.40
C ILE A 462 -9.78 -15.38 41.31
N SER A 463 -10.86 -15.94 40.77
CA SER A 463 -12.07 -15.19 40.46
C SER A 463 -12.73 -14.55 41.68
N SER A 464 -12.59 -15.16 42.87
CA SER A 464 -13.05 -14.56 44.14
C SER A 464 -12.36 -13.25 44.48
N ASP A 465 -11.12 -13.09 44.02
CA ASP A 465 -10.24 -11.98 44.38
C ASP A 465 -10.43 -10.81 43.40
N VAL A 466 -10.77 -11.12 42.15
CA VAL A 466 -10.72 -10.15 41.04
C VAL A 466 -12.04 -9.94 40.29
N GLN A 467 -13.07 -10.75 40.53
CA GLN A 467 -14.39 -10.57 39.94
C GLN A 467 -15.41 -10.12 40.99
N SER A 468 -16.29 -9.19 40.60
CA SER A 468 -17.43 -8.83 41.45
C SER A 468 -18.43 -10.01 41.52
N PRO A 469 -19.11 -10.22 42.67
CA PRO A 469 -20.13 -11.25 42.80
C PRO A 469 -21.21 -11.14 41.71
N GLY A 470 -21.60 -12.27 41.12
CA GLY A 470 -22.60 -12.32 40.05
C GLY A 470 -22.08 -11.99 38.64
N THR A 471 -20.77 -11.81 38.46
CA THR A 471 -20.17 -11.66 37.13
C THR A 471 -20.40 -12.93 36.29
N GLY A 472 -21.08 -12.78 35.15
CA GLY A 472 -21.31 -13.86 34.18
C GLY A 472 -20.15 -13.99 33.19
N TRP A 473 -20.01 -13.03 32.27
CA TRP A 473 -18.94 -13.00 31.29
C TRP A 473 -17.79 -12.09 31.73
N ASP A 474 -16.56 -12.55 31.52
CA ASP A 474 -15.32 -11.82 31.77
C ASP A 474 -14.21 -12.34 30.85
N ALA A 475 -13.15 -11.56 30.69
CA ALA A 475 -11.99 -11.97 29.90
C ALA A 475 -10.72 -11.22 30.29
N THR A 476 -9.61 -11.95 30.24
CA THR A 476 -8.24 -11.45 30.30
C THR A 476 -7.84 -10.83 28.97
N GLY A 477 -7.06 -9.74 29.01
CA GLY A 477 -6.51 -9.00 27.86
C GLY A 477 -7.39 -9.07 26.61
N PRO A 478 -7.05 -9.93 25.62
CA PRO A 478 -5.82 -10.72 25.52
C PRO A 478 -4.63 -9.88 25.04
N GLY A 479 -3.40 -10.39 25.19
CA GLY A 479 -2.18 -9.65 24.86
C GLY A 479 -1.14 -9.85 25.95
N ILE A 480 -0.66 -8.77 26.58
CA ILE A 480 0.32 -8.83 27.68
C ILE A 480 -0.07 -7.90 28.84
N GLY A 481 0.39 -8.24 30.04
CA GLY A 481 0.46 -7.33 31.18
C GLY A 481 1.79 -6.56 31.20
N ILE A 482 1.90 -5.63 32.14
CA ILE A 482 3.12 -4.84 32.36
C ILE A 482 3.53 -4.86 33.83
N GLN A 483 4.79 -4.54 34.09
CA GLN A 483 5.27 -4.21 35.41
C GLN A 483 5.66 -2.74 35.44
N LEU A 484 5.21 -1.99 36.44
CA LEU A 484 5.44 -0.55 36.56
C LEU A 484 6.86 -0.24 37.02
N ARG A 485 7.38 0.92 36.62
CA ARG A 485 8.70 1.44 37.02
C ARG A 485 8.60 2.72 37.84
N HIS A 486 7.55 3.52 37.65
CA HIS A 486 7.35 4.79 38.31
C HIS A 486 6.30 4.74 39.42
N GLY A 487 6.22 5.87 40.13
CA GLY A 487 5.15 6.14 41.08
C GLY A 487 5.37 5.47 42.44
N PRO A 488 4.32 5.44 43.28
CA PRO A 488 4.43 4.96 44.66
C PRO A 488 4.64 3.45 44.78
N ASN A 489 4.27 2.66 43.77
CA ASN A 489 4.41 1.19 43.76
C ASN A 489 5.26 0.72 42.55
N PRO A 490 6.56 1.02 42.51
CA PRO A 490 7.43 0.46 41.47
C PRO A 490 7.47 -1.07 41.63
N GLY A 491 7.41 -1.80 40.51
CA GLY A 491 7.32 -3.26 40.52
C GLY A 491 5.90 -3.83 40.55
N ARG A 492 4.86 -2.99 40.71
CA ARG A 492 3.45 -3.40 40.56
C ARG A 492 3.24 -4.11 39.23
N LEU A 493 2.66 -5.29 39.26
CA LEU A 493 2.17 -6.00 38.07
C LEU A 493 0.78 -5.48 37.73
N VAL A 494 0.52 -5.17 36.46
CA VAL A 494 -0.78 -4.69 35.96
C VAL A 494 -1.20 -5.54 34.77
N ILE A 495 -2.36 -6.17 34.88
CA ILE A 495 -2.94 -7.06 33.87
C ILE A 495 -4.21 -6.44 33.32
N PRO A 496 -4.30 -6.19 32.01
CA PRO A 496 -5.54 -5.73 31.40
C PRO A 496 -6.58 -6.85 31.40
N LEU A 497 -7.79 -6.54 31.84
CA LEU A 497 -9.00 -7.36 31.70
C LEU A 497 -10.08 -6.54 30.97
N PHE A 498 -11.18 -7.18 30.65
CA PHE A 498 -12.39 -6.47 30.22
C PHE A 498 -12.82 -5.51 31.32
N TRP A 499 -13.10 -4.27 30.90
CA TRP A 499 -13.61 -3.18 31.76
C TRP A 499 -12.70 -2.75 32.90
N ARG A 500 -11.54 -3.36 33.15
CA ARG A 500 -10.69 -3.05 34.32
C ARG A 500 -9.26 -3.53 34.14
N VAL A 501 -8.41 -3.19 35.08
CA VAL A 501 -7.14 -3.89 35.30
C VAL A 501 -7.22 -4.71 36.58
N VAL A 502 -6.39 -5.75 36.65
CA VAL A 502 -6.04 -6.45 37.89
C VAL A 502 -4.59 -6.13 38.19
N TYR A 503 -4.24 -5.98 39.45
CA TYR A 503 -2.87 -5.67 39.83
C TYR A 503 -2.38 -6.46 41.04
N SER A 504 -1.06 -6.52 41.19
CA SER A 504 -0.40 -7.08 42.36
C SER A 504 0.80 -6.20 42.74
N ASP A 505 0.90 -5.91 44.04
CA ASP A 505 2.01 -5.16 44.64
C ASP A 505 3.04 -6.07 45.33
N ASP A 506 2.79 -7.37 45.39
CA ASP A 506 3.56 -8.37 46.14
C ASP A 506 4.14 -9.49 45.25
N GLY A 507 4.41 -9.18 43.99
CA GLY A 507 5.01 -10.12 43.03
C GLY A 507 4.07 -11.24 42.57
N GLY A 508 2.76 -11.04 42.72
CA GLY A 508 1.71 -11.98 42.31
C GLY A 508 1.26 -12.95 43.41
N ALA A 509 1.66 -12.73 44.66
CA ALA A 509 1.17 -13.52 45.79
C ALA A 509 -0.32 -13.26 46.05
N THR A 510 -0.74 -12.00 45.94
CA THR A 510 -2.15 -11.58 45.97
C THR A 510 -2.49 -10.71 44.76
N TRP A 511 -3.76 -10.78 44.34
CA TRP A 511 -4.28 -10.04 43.19
C TRP A 511 -5.47 -9.19 43.61
N GLN A 512 -5.51 -7.96 43.13
CA GLN A 512 -6.53 -6.98 43.49
C GLN A 512 -7.20 -6.43 42.23
N GLN A 513 -8.49 -6.14 42.35
CA GLN A 513 -9.23 -5.47 41.31
C GLN A 513 -8.87 -3.98 41.27
N GLY A 514 -8.49 -3.48 40.10
CA GLY A 514 -8.30 -2.05 39.84
C GLY A 514 -9.58 -1.33 39.42
N GLY A 515 -9.40 -0.11 38.93
CA GLY A 515 -10.46 0.77 38.45
C GLY A 515 -11.21 0.21 37.26
N ARG A 516 -12.54 0.42 37.26
CA ARG A 516 -13.39 0.12 36.11
C ARG A 516 -13.31 1.23 35.06
N HIS A 517 -13.35 0.81 33.79
CA HIS A 517 -13.40 1.62 32.58
C HIS A 517 -14.58 1.13 31.74
N GLN A 518 -15.66 1.93 31.69
CA GLN A 518 -16.85 1.59 30.91
C GLN A 518 -16.53 1.84 29.42
N ASP A 519 -16.97 0.92 28.53
CA ASP A 519 -16.62 0.86 27.08
C ASP A 519 -15.29 0.17 26.71
N ALA A 520 -14.59 -0.41 27.70
CA ALA A 520 -13.34 -1.14 27.53
C ALA A 520 -13.53 -2.66 27.29
N ASN A 521 -13.30 -3.13 26.07
CA ASN A 521 -13.35 -4.56 25.73
C ASN A 521 -11.94 -5.19 25.80
N GLU A 522 -11.49 -5.87 24.75
CA GLU A 522 -10.13 -6.40 24.61
C GLU A 522 -9.09 -5.29 24.63
N SER A 523 -8.10 -5.39 25.52
CA SER A 523 -7.26 -4.24 25.87
C SER A 523 -5.81 -4.60 26.17
N GLN A 524 -4.94 -3.63 25.93
CA GLN A 524 -3.58 -3.61 26.45
C GLN A 524 -3.29 -2.29 27.15
N VAL A 525 -2.30 -2.32 28.05
CA VAL A 525 -1.90 -1.19 28.88
C VAL A 525 -0.39 -0.96 28.76
N VAL A 526 0.03 0.29 28.76
CA VAL A 526 1.43 0.70 28.81
C VAL A 526 1.61 1.78 29.88
N GLU A 527 2.76 1.78 30.54
CA GLU A 527 3.18 2.88 31.41
C GLU A 527 3.75 4.01 30.54
N LEU A 528 3.32 5.24 30.76
CA LEU A 528 3.81 6.46 30.13
C LEU A 528 5.16 6.89 30.68
N SER A 529 5.91 7.71 29.93
CA SER A 529 7.23 8.18 30.38
C SER A 529 7.18 9.02 31.66
N ASP A 530 5.98 9.51 32.04
CA ASP A 530 5.70 10.24 33.27
C ASP A 530 5.05 9.38 34.37
N GLY A 531 4.91 8.08 34.15
CA GLY A 531 4.34 7.13 35.11
C GLY A 531 2.82 6.99 35.10
N ARG A 532 2.09 7.78 34.31
CA ARG A 532 0.66 7.54 34.05
C ARG A 532 0.49 6.22 33.29
N LEU A 533 -0.69 5.61 33.32
CA LEU A 533 -0.98 4.44 32.47
C LEU A 533 -1.85 4.87 31.29
N LEU A 534 -1.51 4.40 30.10
CA LEU A 534 -2.35 4.48 28.91
C LEU A 534 -2.92 3.10 28.62
N ARG A 535 -4.24 3.04 28.55
CA ARG A 535 -4.98 1.88 28.07
C ARG A 535 -5.40 2.09 26.63
N ASN A 536 -5.27 1.04 25.81
CA ASN A 536 -5.67 1.00 24.42
C ASN A 536 -6.66 -0.15 24.20
N ASP A 537 -7.93 0.21 24.05
CA ASP A 537 -9.07 -0.68 24.01
C ASP A 537 -9.60 -0.90 22.59
N ARG A 538 -10.03 -2.13 22.33
CA ARG A 538 -10.92 -2.44 21.23
C ARG A 538 -12.25 -1.71 21.45
N PRO A 539 -12.78 -0.97 20.46
CA PRO A 539 -14.10 -0.38 20.58
C PRO A 539 -15.18 -1.45 20.77
N ALA A 540 -16.21 -1.12 21.55
CA ALA A 540 -17.38 -1.98 21.76
C ALA A 540 -18.07 -2.33 20.42
N ALA A 541 -18.94 -3.35 20.42
CA ALA A 541 -19.49 -3.97 19.21
C ALA A 541 -19.94 -2.98 18.12
N TRP A 542 -19.62 -3.32 16.86
CA TRP A 542 -20.04 -2.55 15.70
C TRP A 542 -21.57 -2.45 15.65
N THR A 543 -22.07 -1.24 15.44
CA THR A 543 -23.45 -0.99 15.02
C THR A 543 -23.42 0.04 13.89
N PRO A 544 -24.45 0.07 13.00
CA PRO A 544 -24.54 1.11 11.98
C PRO A 544 -24.48 2.53 12.55
N ALA A 545 -25.00 2.73 13.76
CA ALA A 545 -24.97 4.02 14.47
C ALA A 545 -23.57 4.39 14.98
N ASN A 546 -22.71 3.39 15.21
CA ASN A 546 -21.38 3.55 15.78
C ASN A 546 -20.26 3.28 14.77
N ALA A 547 -20.57 3.11 13.47
CA ALA A 547 -19.59 2.85 12.42
C ALA A 547 -18.49 3.94 12.32
N ILE A 548 -18.83 5.18 12.70
CA ILE A 548 -17.87 6.30 12.82
C ILE A 548 -16.77 6.05 13.89
N TYR A 549 -16.99 5.12 14.83
CA TYR A 549 -16.07 4.78 15.92
C TYR A 549 -15.21 3.54 15.62
N SER A 550 -14.93 3.25 14.35
CA SER A 550 -13.96 2.24 13.90
C SER A 550 -12.52 2.69 14.22
N ARG A 551 -12.27 3.04 15.48
CA ARG A 551 -11.08 3.67 16.03
C ARG A 551 -10.76 3.08 17.40
N ARG A 552 -9.48 3.05 17.76
CA ARG A 552 -9.06 2.61 19.11
C ARG A 552 -9.58 3.58 20.16
N VAL A 553 -9.99 3.04 21.30
CA VAL A 553 -10.44 3.82 22.47
C VAL A 553 -9.28 3.89 23.45
N LEU A 554 -8.90 5.11 23.83
CA LEU A 554 -7.80 5.37 24.75
C LEU A 554 -8.31 5.94 26.06
N ALA A 555 -7.69 5.55 27.16
CA ALA A 555 -7.94 6.15 28.47
C ALA A 555 -6.66 6.22 29.30
N ILE A 556 -6.55 7.28 30.09
CA ILE A 556 -5.40 7.55 30.96
C ILE A 556 -5.78 7.27 32.42
N SER A 557 -4.87 6.66 33.17
CA SER A 557 -4.93 6.57 34.62
C SER A 557 -3.75 7.29 35.24
N GLU A 558 -4.01 8.14 36.23
CA GLU A 558 -2.98 8.90 36.96
C GLU A 558 -2.61 8.24 38.30
N ASP A 559 -3.32 7.19 38.69
CA ASP A 559 -3.24 6.52 39.99
C ASP A 559 -2.92 5.02 39.85
N GLN A 560 -2.10 4.67 38.86
CA GLN A 560 -1.61 3.31 38.61
C GLN A 560 -2.74 2.29 38.39
N GLY A 561 -3.80 2.69 37.71
CA GLY A 561 -4.90 1.83 37.25
C GLY A 561 -6.10 1.75 38.19
N LEU A 562 -6.21 2.64 39.19
CA LEU A 562 -7.32 2.64 40.16
C LEU A 562 -8.52 3.48 39.68
N THR A 563 -8.28 4.51 38.89
CA THR A 563 -9.30 5.30 38.18
C THR A 563 -8.85 5.61 36.74
N TRP A 564 -9.83 5.85 35.88
CA TRP A 564 -9.62 6.13 34.45
C TRP A 564 -10.30 7.43 34.06
N GLN A 565 -9.57 8.27 33.34
CA GLN A 565 -10.09 9.46 32.70
C GLN A 565 -11.10 9.07 31.59
N PRO A 566 -11.96 10.02 31.15
CA PRO A 566 -12.91 9.76 30.07
C PRO A 566 -12.25 9.27 28.78
N ASN A 567 -13.00 8.44 28.05
CA ASN A 567 -12.61 7.90 26.75
C ASN A 567 -12.18 8.97 25.74
N ARG A 568 -11.05 8.73 25.07
CA ARG A 568 -10.60 9.45 23.88
C ARG A 568 -10.49 8.49 22.69
N TYR A 569 -11.20 8.78 21.60
CA TYR A 569 -11.00 8.05 20.35
C TYR A 569 -9.70 8.51 19.67
N ALA A 570 -8.82 7.57 19.34
CA ALA A 570 -7.62 7.83 18.54
C ALA A 570 -7.98 7.78 17.06
N TRP A 571 -8.22 8.95 16.46
CA TRP A 571 -8.73 9.07 15.09
C TRP A 571 -7.79 8.53 14.01
N GLU A 572 -6.49 8.45 14.32
CA GLU A 572 -5.42 7.92 13.48
C GLU A 572 -5.34 6.39 13.51
N LEU A 573 -5.83 5.77 14.59
CA LEU A 573 -5.75 4.33 14.83
C LEU A 573 -7.04 3.64 14.40
N VAL A 574 -7.18 3.44 13.09
CA VAL A 574 -8.31 2.73 12.48
C VAL A 574 -8.34 1.27 12.93
N THR A 575 -9.53 0.71 13.16
CA THR A 575 -9.67 -0.70 13.52
C THR A 575 -11.00 -1.31 13.10
N PRO A 576 -11.02 -2.58 12.64
CA PRO A 576 -12.24 -3.33 12.33
C PRO A 576 -12.78 -4.07 13.56
N TYR A 577 -12.84 -3.40 14.71
CA TYR A 577 -13.33 -3.97 15.98
C TYR A 577 -12.64 -5.30 16.35
N VAL A 578 -11.31 -5.26 16.43
CA VAL A 578 -10.44 -6.39 16.74
C VAL A 578 -9.46 -6.00 17.84
N GLN A 579 -8.89 -6.96 18.57
CA GLN A 579 -7.77 -6.70 19.47
C GLN A 579 -6.60 -6.03 18.71
N GLY A 580 -5.82 -5.22 19.44
CA GLY A 580 -4.59 -4.62 18.93
C GLY A 580 -3.56 -4.58 20.04
N SER A 581 -2.29 -4.65 19.66
CA SER A 581 -1.17 -4.66 20.60
C SER A 581 -0.54 -3.29 20.71
N ILE A 582 -0.28 -2.84 21.94
CA ILE A 582 0.53 -1.65 22.23
C ILE A 582 1.69 -2.02 23.15
N VAL A 583 2.89 -1.53 22.83
CA VAL A 583 4.08 -1.72 23.65
C VAL A 583 4.88 -0.42 23.70
N ARG A 584 5.62 -0.22 24.79
CA ARG A 584 6.65 0.82 24.83
C ARG A 584 7.93 0.30 24.23
N TYR A 585 8.60 1.11 23.41
CA TYR A 585 9.86 0.75 22.79
C TYR A 585 11.00 0.63 23.81
N ALA A 586 11.23 1.67 24.60
CA ALA A 586 12.24 1.68 25.67
C ALA A 586 11.60 1.54 27.07
N PRO A 587 12.35 1.21 28.13
CA PRO A 587 11.84 1.32 29.49
C PRO A 587 11.23 2.70 29.77
N ALA A 588 10.12 2.75 30.53
CA ALA A 588 9.42 4.01 30.79
C ALA A 588 10.32 5.07 31.47
N ASP A 589 11.28 4.63 32.28
CA ASP A 589 12.25 5.43 33.02
C ASP A 589 13.57 5.65 32.26
N ALA A 590 13.69 5.21 31.00
CA ALA A 590 14.91 5.36 30.20
C ALA A 590 15.31 6.83 30.00
N GLY A 591 14.35 7.75 30.13
CA GLY A 591 14.54 9.17 29.83
C GLY A 591 14.76 9.42 28.34
N GLY A 592 14.95 10.70 27.99
CA GLY A 592 15.18 11.11 26.60
C GLY A 592 14.00 10.86 25.65
N PRO A 593 14.20 11.05 24.33
CA PRO A 593 13.14 10.89 23.33
C PRO A 593 12.65 9.44 23.16
N GLU A 594 13.55 8.46 23.21
CA GLU A 594 13.19 7.03 23.05
C GLU A 594 12.27 6.53 24.18
N GLY A 595 12.44 7.07 25.40
CA GLY A 595 11.58 6.79 26.54
C GLY A 595 10.11 7.15 26.32
N LYS A 596 9.78 7.95 25.30
CA LYS A 596 8.40 8.35 24.92
C LYS A 596 7.80 7.54 23.78
N VAL A 597 8.58 6.65 23.17
CA VAL A 597 8.17 5.94 21.96
C VAL A 597 7.21 4.80 22.29
N LEU A 598 6.01 4.86 21.72
CA LEU A 598 5.02 3.80 21.75
C LEU A 598 4.85 3.20 20.35
N LEU A 599 4.69 1.88 20.31
CA LEU A 599 4.37 1.14 19.09
C LEU A 599 3.01 0.48 19.25
N PHE A 600 2.19 0.59 18.23
CA PHE A 600 0.87 -0.02 18.17
C PHE A 600 0.73 -0.87 16.90
N ALA A 601 0.07 -2.02 16.98
CA ALA A 601 -0.18 -2.87 15.82
C ALA A 601 -1.60 -3.46 15.85
N ASN A 602 -2.29 -3.34 14.72
CA ASN A 602 -3.57 -4.00 14.44
C ASN A 602 -3.82 -4.04 12.91
N PRO A 603 -4.90 -4.71 12.46
CA PRO A 603 -5.43 -4.54 11.11
C PRO A 603 -5.88 -3.09 10.85
N ASP A 604 -5.25 -2.44 9.88
CA ASP A 604 -5.55 -1.06 9.44
C ASP A 604 -6.64 -1.04 8.36
N HIS A 605 -7.88 -1.22 8.79
CA HIS A 605 -9.05 -1.14 7.93
C HIS A 605 -10.29 -0.82 8.77
N GLU A 606 -11.28 -0.13 8.20
CA GLU A 606 -12.47 0.30 8.94
C GLU A 606 -13.39 -0.88 9.31
N THR A 607 -13.50 -1.87 8.43
CA THR A 607 -14.46 -2.97 8.56
C THR A 607 -13.88 -4.39 8.46
N GLU A 608 -12.69 -4.58 7.90
CA GLU A 608 -12.16 -5.89 7.51
C GLU A 608 -10.89 -6.24 8.28
N ARG A 609 -10.72 -7.51 8.63
CA ARG A 609 -9.50 -8.03 9.27
C ARG A 609 -8.42 -8.29 8.22
N VAL A 610 -7.83 -7.21 7.72
CA VAL A 610 -6.78 -7.18 6.69
C VAL A 610 -5.76 -6.09 6.99
N ASN A 611 -4.60 -6.13 6.34
CA ASN A 611 -3.60 -5.07 6.39
C ASN A 611 -3.05 -4.80 7.81
N MET A 612 -2.46 -5.83 8.44
CA MET A 612 -1.71 -5.67 9.69
C MET A 612 -0.65 -4.59 9.52
N SER A 613 -0.76 -3.54 10.31
CA SER A 613 0.09 -2.36 10.23
C SER A 613 0.66 -2.03 11.61
N VAL A 614 1.76 -1.28 11.60
CA VAL A 614 2.43 -0.78 12.80
C VAL A 614 2.41 0.74 12.77
N TRP A 615 2.03 1.35 13.88
CA TRP A 615 2.08 2.78 14.13
C TRP A 615 3.12 3.09 15.19
N ALA A 616 3.71 4.28 15.11
CA ALA A 616 4.56 4.81 16.15
C ALA A 616 4.10 6.19 16.62
N SER A 617 4.11 6.37 17.93
CA SER A 617 4.00 7.66 18.61
C SER A 617 5.34 8.01 19.25
N LEU A 618 5.73 9.28 19.19
CA LEU A 618 6.96 9.80 19.81
C LEU A 618 6.67 10.68 21.04
N ASP A 619 5.40 10.75 21.45
CA ASP A 619 4.87 11.69 22.43
C ASP A 619 3.89 11.00 23.40
N ASP A 620 4.21 9.77 23.81
CA ASP A 620 3.41 9.01 24.79
C ASP A 620 1.96 8.73 24.38
N GLY A 621 1.73 8.59 23.07
CA GLY A 621 0.44 8.23 22.50
C GLY A 621 -0.50 9.42 22.30
N GLU A 622 0.00 10.65 22.41
CA GLU A 622 -0.75 11.87 22.07
C GLU A 622 -1.02 11.96 20.57
N THR A 623 -0.02 11.67 19.73
CA THR A 623 -0.17 11.62 18.27
C THR A 623 0.46 10.35 17.67
N TRP A 624 -0.06 9.91 16.51
CA TRP A 624 0.41 8.71 15.80
C TRP A 624 0.79 9.02 14.34
N PRO A 625 1.83 9.83 14.09
CA PRO A 625 2.14 10.33 12.76
C PRO A 625 2.82 9.31 11.84
N TYR A 626 3.37 8.22 12.41
CA TYR A 626 4.08 7.19 11.65
C TYR A 626 3.21 5.95 11.53
N LYS A 627 3.09 5.41 10.31
CA LYS A 627 2.36 4.18 10.00
C LYS A 627 3.02 3.43 8.87
N ARG A 628 3.14 2.11 9.01
CA ARG A 628 3.62 1.23 7.94
C ARG A 628 2.88 -0.10 7.91
N SER A 629 2.46 -0.52 6.71
CA SER A 629 1.87 -1.85 6.50
C SER A 629 2.95 -2.91 6.63
N LEU A 630 2.74 -3.85 7.55
CA LEU A 630 3.61 -5.00 7.79
C LEU A 630 3.18 -6.19 6.93
N PHE A 631 1.86 -6.40 6.81
CA PHE A 631 1.30 -7.50 6.04
C PHE A 631 -0.07 -7.13 5.48
N SER A 632 -0.16 -7.01 4.15
CA SER A 632 -1.37 -6.57 3.44
C SER A 632 -2.51 -7.59 3.42
N GLY A 633 -2.25 -8.87 3.70
CA GLY A 633 -3.25 -9.94 3.61
C GLY A 633 -4.22 -10.00 4.80
N PRO A 634 -5.14 -10.99 4.78
CA PRO A 634 -6.02 -11.30 5.90
C PRO A 634 -5.25 -11.46 7.21
N SER A 635 -5.56 -10.61 8.18
CA SER A 635 -4.86 -10.55 9.45
C SER A 635 -5.73 -10.03 10.58
N ALA A 636 -5.49 -10.51 11.81
CA ALA A 636 -6.37 -10.25 12.95
C ALA A 636 -5.59 -9.89 14.22
N TYR A 637 -5.61 -10.73 15.27
CA TYR A 637 -5.02 -10.38 16.57
C TYR A 637 -3.49 -10.30 16.47
N SER A 638 -2.86 -9.51 17.33
CA SER A 638 -1.41 -9.33 17.36
C SER A 638 -0.87 -9.17 18.78
N SER A 639 0.43 -9.42 18.95
CA SER A 639 1.17 -9.15 20.18
C SER A 639 2.60 -8.74 19.83
N LEU A 640 2.98 -7.53 20.28
CA LEU A 640 4.30 -6.93 20.08
C LEU A 640 5.22 -7.26 21.25
N ALA A 641 6.52 -7.40 20.97
CA ALA A 641 7.58 -7.53 21.95
C ALA A 641 8.83 -6.78 21.50
N VAL A 642 9.51 -6.11 22.42
CA VAL A 642 10.82 -5.49 22.16
C VAL A 642 11.90 -6.44 22.63
N LEU A 643 12.80 -6.81 21.72
CA LEU A 643 13.91 -7.72 22.00
C LEU A 643 15.08 -6.97 22.65
N PRO A 644 16.00 -7.68 23.35
CA PRO A 644 17.12 -7.05 24.05
C PRO A 644 18.05 -6.21 23.16
N ASP A 645 18.08 -6.49 21.85
CA ASP A 645 18.89 -5.78 20.87
C ASP A 645 18.16 -4.55 20.26
N GLY A 646 16.98 -4.21 20.77
CA GLY A 646 16.14 -3.10 20.29
C GLY A 646 15.34 -3.42 19.03
N THR A 647 15.43 -4.64 18.49
CA THR A 647 14.53 -5.11 17.43
C THR A 647 13.13 -5.31 17.99
N VAL A 648 12.10 -4.99 17.21
CA VAL A 648 10.70 -5.21 17.59
C VAL A 648 10.19 -6.45 16.88
N GLY A 649 9.65 -7.39 17.65
CA GLY A 649 8.97 -8.57 17.15
C GLY A 649 7.45 -8.43 17.25
N ILE A 650 6.75 -9.10 16.35
CA ILE A 650 5.29 -9.21 16.37
C ILE A 650 4.86 -10.64 16.06
N LEU A 651 4.04 -11.19 16.94
CA LEU A 651 3.28 -12.42 16.72
C LEU A 651 1.85 -12.03 16.30
N PHE A 652 1.37 -12.47 15.14
CA PHE A 652 0.05 -12.07 14.66
C PHE A 652 -0.68 -13.17 13.89
N GLU A 653 -2.02 -13.14 13.94
CA GLU A 653 -2.91 -13.96 13.11
C GLU A 653 -2.81 -13.50 11.65
N GLY A 654 -2.45 -14.39 10.73
CA GLY A 654 -2.45 -14.07 9.30
C GLY A 654 -2.58 -15.27 8.36
N GLY A 655 -2.97 -15.00 7.12
CA GLY A 655 -3.11 -16.01 6.08
C GLY A 655 -3.25 -15.45 4.68
N SER A 656 -3.39 -16.35 3.71
CA SER A 656 -3.53 -16.03 2.28
C SER A 656 -4.99 -15.81 1.87
N GLY A 657 -5.92 -16.59 2.42
CA GLY A 657 -7.36 -16.46 2.18
C GLY A 657 -8.16 -16.03 3.41
N ARG A 658 -7.73 -16.43 4.61
CA ARG A 658 -8.39 -16.08 5.89
C ARG A 658 -7.37 -15.73 6.99
N PRO A 659 -7.75 -14.91 7.98
CA PRO A 659 -6.80 -14.43 8.99
C PRO A 659 -6.29 -15.52 9.96
N TYR A 660 -6.95 -16.68 10.06
CA TYR A 660 -6.65 -17.70 11.08
C TYR A 660 -5.87 -18.90 10.53
N GLU A 661 -5.17 -18.74 9.40
CA GLU A 661 -4.38 -19.84 8.82
C GLU A 661 -3.11 -20.11 9.64
N ASN A 662 -2.45 -19.05 10.11
CA ASN A 662 -1.19 -19.15 10.85
C ASN A 662 -1.09 -18.07 11.93
N LEU A 663 -0.24 -18.33 12.92
CA LEU A 663 0.35 -17.28 13.76
C LEU A 663 1.78 -17.05 13.28
N TYR A 664 2.00 -15.88 12.68
CA TYR A 664 3.29 -15.49 12.13
C TYR A 664 4.09 -14.68 13.14
N TRP A 665 5.36 -15.03 13.32
CA TRP A 665 6.37 -14.19 13.93
C TRP A 665 7.15 -13.46 12.84
N THR A 666 7.36 -12.16 13.00
CA THR A 666 8.28 -11.37 12.18
C THR A 666 8.87 -10.27 13.03
N THR A 667 10.01 -9.73 12.59
CA THR A 667 10.72 -8.68 13.31
C THR A 667 10.96 -7.47 12.41
N PHE A 668 10.99 -6.28 12.99
CA PHE A 668 11.29 -5.02 12.30
C PHE A 668 12.04 -4.09 13.25
N SER A 669 12.77 -3.15 12.69
CA SER A 669 13.46 -2.09 13.44
C SER A 669 12.53 -0.92 13.75
N LEU A 670 12.85 -0.11 14.77
CA LEU A 670 12.17 1.16 14.97
C LEU A 670 12.30 2.08 13.74
N ASP A 671 13.50 2.16 13.15
CA ASP A 671 13.72 2.99 11.96
C ASP A 671 12.80 2.62 10.80
N TRP A 672 12.46 1.35 10.62
CA TRP A 672 11.53 0.90 9.57
C TRP A 672 10.15 1.54 9.68
N VAL A 673 9.60 1.67 10.89
CA VAL A 673 8.29 2.33 11.06
C VAL A 673 8.43 3.85 10.97
N LEU A 674 9.58 4.41 11.37
CA LEU A 674 9.84 5.86 11.34
C LEU A 674 10.31 6.39 9.97
N SER A 675 10.86 5.53 9.11
CA SER A 675 11.43 5.92 7.82
C SER A 675 10.31 6.19 6.80
N ASP A 676 10.09 7.47 6.50
CA ASP A 676 9.31 8.00 5.36
C ASP A 676 8.12 7.11 4.92
N SER A 677 7.11 7.03 5.78
CA SER A 677 5.74 6.93 5.29
C SER A 677 5.53 8.12 4.35
N ALA A 678 5.27 7.85 3.06
CA ALA A 678 4.93 8.86 2.06
C ALA A 678 4.22 10.04 2.72
N ARG A 679 4.83 11.24 2.67
CA ARG A 679 4.13 12.48 3.02
C ARG A 679 2.78 12.40 2.30
N PRO A 680 1.64 12.34 3.00
CA PRO A 680 0.37 12.57 2.35
C PRO A 680 0.51 13.93 1.69
N GLY A 681 0.25 13.99 0.38
CA GLY A 681 0.14 15.28 -0.29
C GLY A 681 -0.79 16.15 0.54
N PHE A 682 -0.26 17.26 1.04
CA PHE A 682 -1.07 18.40 1.46
C PHE A 682 -1.90 18.80 0.24
N PHE A 683 -3.11 18.26 0.12
CA PHE A 683 -4.17 18.92 -0.63
C PHE A 683 -4.65 20.07 0.24
N GLY A 684 -4.56 21.28 -0.33
CA GLY A 684 -4.65 22.54 0.38
C GLY A 684 -6.03 22.87 0.95
N GLY A 685 -6.00 23.89 1.81
CA GLY A 685 -7.09 24.87 1.93
C GLY A 685 -6.79 26.09 1.09
#